data_AF-Q4CMD3-F1
#
_entry.id   AF-Q4CMD3-F1
#
_cell.length_a   1.000
_cell.length_b   1.000
_cell.length_c   1.000
_cell.angle_alpha   90.00
_cell.angle_beta   90.00
_cell.angle_gamma   90.00
#
_symmetry.space_group_name_H-M   'P 1'
#
loop_
_entity.id
_entity.type
_entity.pdbx_description
1 polymer ?
#
loop_
_entity_poly.entity_id
_entity_poly.type
_entity_poly.pdbx_seq_one_letter_code
_entity_poly.pdbx_strand_id
1 'polypeptide(L)'
;VLLQNFFLNASSLLVSNVKAHALRYGGSGLYSTGMLTLVGGSSLYTRYCSFDGYAHMLYINILTVSDHSVFALLNNRISFGASLLYLRHGFSVSDHSVLRVVGNSVFSFYAIYANKFWTVEQSSWLDWRDNDVGVGAIFKDCDPTFVSIDGGSVVTLTGCKMGSTGLSVSLLKRIEAGYRFVAGCLTVAGRKVTTAAELALHGINNVTTVAACGECTKDGDCFAPLTTAVIDCKCQCAAGGHGDVCVPAPVPAGPPPPPPTTPPPATPTPPPPPVGECISDMVYPEVAQSVGSGLSWLCYRNVTFSGVGMRLTVLLGGMTGDVANVRFDGCTWRDGAVLLLLGNVHAAVGSLNIFVTGNTFSDALLSPEGGFPQHTNITISGNRFTVTRLVPRSGLVLRKPSCVAMNGLVISNDSAVVLSGNVFHAVAASSSAIYVVRSALRVSWHSVFAVLGNTFHMAGANSTLIHLEGTRQSLPLNVLNSSALVIRGNVVSRPVKYFMNILSILRVESHSAVVFQGNDMQGSLAVFYSRYSSNIYYNSWLQLSGNLCRESPLHAFASLYPKVNLCDSTLSVSGNEFMSSTGMTKALWIPAVSSDLKKGEIVAACNTVNGGERVKYSIPSVYNATILSCSDPCALAASCFPAYTTTALSDGCACTCAEGGHGDACLPVAVPEPPSTDGADLCVRDVRVDVEVNAGLGTSVVCYVGVTFAADVVVDVESMSGSVRNVTLANCTFVRGASLYVVGWRSDPPAEHRADVLISGLESRSGGGVVVANRFPPGSRITVVDSVLIAEKHVAYRGAYGLGDASACLVVHSVNLTGSVLTIARTHVAAVFRDAVGVLFVGGVALSSRGALYVDGLSVQTALGLCVSVESGVAASGGSVVAFVDSDFLLCKHAVSVRGAVSVSGSAVVLVRSEFSSTEEYAVAFYSTVSLAGGSMLLAKGNVHDGVSKEMLHAAGAVTAAGSTLSFVRNRAVLPRMLSLSLSLSAGAHLRVACNDAGGRVLSTAEEYAA
;
A
#
# COMPACT_ATOMS: atom_id res chain seq x y z
N VAL A 1 20.28 32.50 -18.06
CA VAL A 1 20.45 33.90 -18.54
C VAL A 1 19.60 34.80 -17.68
N LEU A 2 20.17 35.87 -17.10
CA LEU A 2 19.43 36.87 -16.33
C LEU A 2 19.29 38.14 -17.19
N LEU A 3 18.05 38.58 -17.42
CA LEU A 3 17.73 39.83 -18.11
C LEU A 3 17.18 40.79 -17.05
N GLN A 4 17.83 41.93 -16.80
CA GLN A 4 17.34 42.91 -15.83
C GLN A 4 16.88 44.17 -16.56
N ASN A 5 15.59 44.52 -16.44
CA ASN A 5 14.99 45.69 -17.11
C ASN A 5 15.40 45.83 -18.58
N PHE A 6 15.23 44.74 -19.33
CA PHE A 6 15.80 44.58 -20.65
C PHE A 6 14.88 45.21 -21.70
N PHE A 7 15.42 46.13 -22.51
CA PHE A 7 14.67 46.92 -23.48
C PHE A 7 15.32 46.76 -24.86
N LEU A 8 14.58 46.21 -25.81
CA LEU A 8 14.97 46.11 -27.21
C LEU A 8 14.22 47.18 -28.01
N ASN A 9 14.97 48.04 -28.68
CA ASN A 9 14.45 49.02 -29.64
C ASN A 9 15.21 48.86 -30.96
N ALA A 10 14.49 48.60 -32.05
CA ALA A 10 15.06 48.26 -33.36
C ALA A 10 16.24 47.27 -33.30
N SER A 11 16.16 46.30 -32.39
CA SER A 11 17.26 45.38 -32.06
C SER A 11 16.73 43.98 -31.83
N SER A 12 17.62 43.00 -31.88
CA SER A 12 17.20 41.60 -31.79
C SER A 12 18.07 40.76 -30.89
N LEU A 13 17.45 39.78 -30.23
CA LEU A 13 18.09 38.78 -29.38
C LEU A 13 17.68 37.38 -29.83
N LEU A 14 18.67 36.52 -30.11
CA LEU A 14 18.44 35.11 -30.41
C LEU A 14 19.15 34.23 -29.38
N VAL A 15 18.38 33.38 -28.73
CA VAL A 15 18.89 32.29 -27.89
C VAL A 15 18.57 30.99 -28.59
N SER A 16 19.59 30.32 -29.13
CA SER A 16 19.37 29.12 -29.95
C SER A 16 20.36 28.02 -29.63
N ASN A 17 19.92 26.77 -29.76
CA ASN A 17 20.76 25.57 -29.59
C ASN A 17 21.41 25.45 -28.21
N VAL A 18 20.78 26.01 -27.17
CA VAL A 18 21.28 25.92 -25.80
C VAL A 18 20.78 24.62 -25.17
N LYS A 19 21.71 23.79 -24.69
CA LYS A 19 21.41 22.65 -23.81
C LYS A 19 21.91 22.98 -22.42
N ALA A 20 21.00 23.03 -21.45
CA ALA A 20 21.35 23.29 -20.06
C ALA A 20 20.65 22.30 -19.13
N HIS A 21 21.35 21.86 -18.09
CA HIS A 21 20.84 20.93 -17.08
C HIS A 21 21.09 21.51 -15.69
N ALA A 22 20.04 21.56 -14.86
CA ALA A 22 20.12 21.99 -13.47
C ALA A 22 20.26 20.78 -12.54
N LEU A 23 21.33 20.77 -11.73
CA LEU A 23 21.60 19.69 -10.75
C LEU A 23 20.60 19.63 -9.59
N ARG A 24 19.84 20.71 -9.37
CA ARG A 24 18.83 20.80 -8.31
C ARG A 24 17.59 21.44 -8.90
N TYR A 25 16.44 20.78 -8.69
CA TYR A 25 15.16 21.30 -9.15
C TYR A 25 14.91 22.71 -8.58
N GLY A 26 14.79 23.69 -9.48
CA GLY A 26 14.59 25.08 -9.12
C GLY A 26 15.09 26.06 -10.19
N GLY A 27 14.75 27.34 -10.02
CA GLY A 27 15.21 28.41 -10.90
C GLY A 27 14.59 28.43 -12.29
N SER A 28 15.15 29.24 -13.17
CA SER A 28 14.67 29.39 -14.55
C SER A 28 15.84 29.43 -15.53
N GLY A 29 15.68 28.82 -16.70
CA GLY A 29 16.72 28.81 -17.73
C GLY A 29 17.05 30.24 -18.18
N LEU A 30 16.00 30.98 -18.52
CA LEU A 30 16.02 32.43 -18.72
C LEU A 30 15.12 33.08 -17.67
N TYR A 31 15.61 34.13 -17.05
CA TYR A 31 14.91 34.86 -16.00
C TYR A 31 14.97 36.35 -16.29
N SER A 32 13.82 37.01 -16.44
CA SER A 32 13.73 38.47 -16.53
C SER A 32 13.30 39.05 -15.19
N THR A 33 14.18 39.81 -14.53
CA THR A 33 13.78 40.68 -13.42
C THR A 33 13.25 41.99 -14.01
N GLY A 34 12.02 42.35 -13.68
CA GLY A 34 11.41 43.60 -14.14
C GLY A 34 10.77 43.51 -15.53
N MET A 35 10.63 44.65 -16.19
CA MET A 35 9.94 44.74 -17.48
C MET A 35 10.87 44.34 -18.62
N LEU A 36 10.40 43.44 -19.49
CA LEU A 36 11.01 43.11 -20.78
C LEU A 36 10.17 43.78 -21.87
N THR A 37 10.77 44.70 -22.62
CA THR A 37 10.04 45.50 -23.61
C THR A 37 10.71 45.40 -24.98
N LEU A 38 9.91 45.15 -26.02
CA LEU A 38 10.33 45.11 -27.42
C LEU A 38 9.54 46.18 -28.19
N VAL A 39 10.25 47.08 -28.89
CA VAL A 39 9.69 48.16 -29.73
C VAL A 39 10.48 48.37 -31.02
N GLY A 40 9.94 49.13 -31.97
CA GLY A 40 10.67 49.57 -33.17
C GLY A 40 11.06 48.43 -34.09
N GLY A 41 10.21 47.42 -34.27
CA GLY A 41 10.55 46.24 -35.09
C GLY A 41 11.58 45.31 -34.44
N SER A 42 11.62 45.26 -33.10
CA SER A 42 12.55 44.41 -32.37
C SER A 42 12.14 42.94 -32.40
N SER A 43 13.09 42.04 -32.17
CA SER A 43 12.77 40.62 -32.07
C SER A 43 13.50 39.86 -30.96
N LEU A 44 12.80 38.95 -30.27
CA LEU A 44 13.40 38.03 -29.31
C LEU A 44 12.95 36.60 -29.62
N TYR A 45 13.90 35.77 -30.02
CA TYR A 45 13.65 34.37 -30.34
C TYR A 45 14.40 33.46 -29.37
N THR A 46 13.70 32.47 -28.81
CA THR A 46 14.31 31.31 -28.17
C THR A 46 13.93 30.05 -28.95
N ARG A 47 14.92 29.36 -29.53
CA ARG A 47 14.64 28.20 -30.39
C ARG A 47 15.62 27.04 -30.28
N TYR A 48 15.12 25.82 -30.42
CA TYR A 48 15.94 24.61 -30.37
C TYR A 48 16.73 24.46 -29.05
N CYS A 49 16.22 25.05 -27.97
CA CYS A 49 16.84 24.94 -26.65
C CYS A 49 16.27 23.75 -25.88
N SER A 50 17.10 23.11 -25.06
CA SER A 50 16.72 22.02 -24.17
C SER A 50 17.13 22.38 -22.74
N PHE A 51 16.14 22.53 -21.85
CA PHE A 51 16.37 22.82 -20.43
C PHE A 51 15.87 21.67 -19.58
N ASP A 52 16.79 21.02 -18.87
CA ASP A 52 16.48 19.89 -18.00
C ASP A 52 16.67 20.27 -16.52
N GLY A 53 15.78 19.83 -15.64
CA GLY A 53 15.81 20.13 -14.20
C GLY A 53 15.40 21.55 -13.78
N TYR A 54 15.17 22.48 -14.71
CA TYR A 54 14.72 23.83 -14.41
C TYR A 54 13.22 23.89 -14.09
N ALA A 55 12.81 24.74 -13.13
CA ALA A 55 11.39 24.92 -12.84
C ALA A 55 10.67 25.66 -13.98
N HIS A 56 11.31 26.67 -14.58
CA HIS A 56 10.74 27.37 -15.74
C HIS A 56 11.78 27.48 -16.85
N MET A 57 11.43 27.27 -18.11
CA MET A 57 12.36 27.60 -19.21
C MET A 57 12.55 29.10 -19.27
N LEU A 58 11.45 29.85 -19.27
CA LEU A 58 11.47 31.30 -19.28
C LEU A 58 10.54 31.86 -18.21
N TYR A 59 11.11 32.63 -17.30
CA TYR A 59 10.39 33.41 -16.31
C TYR A 59 10.44 34.88 -16.70
N ILE A 60 9.28 35.51 -16.85
CA ILE A 60 9.15 36.92 -17.18
C ILE A 60 8.26 37.58 -16.15
N ASN A 61 8.74 38.71 -15.61
CA ASN A 61 7.96 39.48 -14.66
C ASN A 61 6.83 40.24 -15.37
N ILE A 62 7.17 41.10 -16.34
CA ILE A 62 6.24 41.84 -17.22
C ILE A 62 6.81 41.80 -18.65
N LEU A 63 5.97 41.54 -19.65
CA LEU A 63 6.36 41.55 -21.07
C LEU A 63 5.52 42.58 -21.85
N THR A 64 6.17 43.41 -22.65
CA THR A 64 5.51 44.33 -23.59
C THR A 64 6.13 44.11 -24.97
N VAL A 65 5.32 43.72 -25.95
CA VAL A 65 5.73 43.58 -27.35
C VAL A 65 4.88 44.54 -28.17
N SER A 66 5.47 45.61 -28.67
CA SER A 66 4.74 46.63 -29.42
C SER A 66 5.52 47.13 -30.62
N ASP A 67 4.86 47.91 -31.49
CA ASP A 67 5.46 48.56 -32.64
C ASP A 67 6.22 47.55 -33.53
N HIS A 68 5.44 46.71 -34.22
CA HIS A 68 5.91 45.77 -35.24
C HIS A 68 6.95 44.75 -34.72
N SER A 69 6.93 44.44 -33.42
CA SER A 69 7.92 43.60 -32.77
C SER A 69 7.48 42.14 -32.63
N VAL A 70 8.45 41.24 -32.43
CA VAL A 70 8.20 39.80 -32.34
C VAL A 70 8.86 39.16 -31.13
N PHE A 71 8.08 38.41 -30.36
CA PHE A 71 8.58 37.52 -29.33
C PHE A 71 8.22 36.08 -29.66
N ALA A 72 9.17 35.15 -29.67
CA ALA A 72 8.91 33.78 -30.11
C ALA A 72 9.68 32.71 -29.32
N LEU A 73 8.96 31.65 -28.92
CA LEU A 73 9.47 30.41 -28.33
C LEU A 73 9.18 29.27 -29.29
N LEU A 74 10.19 28.82 -30.03
CA LEU A 74 10.01 27.87 -31.14
C LEU A 74 10.79 26.56 -30.91
N ASN A 75 10.13 25.41 -31.00
CA ASN A 75 10.79 24.10 -31.01
C ASN A 75 11.75 23.86 -29.83
N ASN A 76 11.36 24.30 -28.63
CA ASN A 76 12.14 24.08 -27.41
C ASN A 76 11.64 22.83 -26.67
N ARG A 77 12.53 22.25 -25.86
CA ARG A 77 12.23 21.07 -25.04
C ARG A 77 12.51 21.30 -23.55
N ILE A 78 11.60 20.85 -22.71
CA ILE A 78 11.83 20.63 -21.27
C ILE A 78 11.52 19.17 -20.96
N SER A 79 12.50 18.44 -20.45
CA SER A 79 12.35 17.03 -20.04
C SER A 79 11.73 16.89 -18.65
N PHE A 80 11.90 17.88 -17.77
CA PHE A 80 11.23 17.95 -16.47
C PHE A 80 11.22 19.39 -15.93
N GLY A 81 10.03 19.93 -15.64
CA GLY A 81 9.90 21.30 -15.12
C GLY A 81 8.48 21.67 -14.71
N ALA A 82 8.27 22.90 -14.25
CA ALA A 82 6.95 23.44 -13.89
C ALA A 82 6.23 24.14 -15.03
N SER A 83 6.93 25.01 -15.78
CA SER A 83 6.35 25.57 -17.01
C SER A 83 7.36 25.96 -18.09
N LEU A 84 6.89 26.09 -19.32
CA LEU A 84 7.69 26.65 -20.42
C LEU A 84 7.82 28.17 -20.29
N LEU A 85 6.68 28.84 -20.10
CA LEU A 85 6.60 30.28 -19.89
C LEU A 85 5.94 30.56 -18.54
N TYR A 86 6.57 31.38 -17.71
CA TYR A 86 5.99 31.89 -16.46
C TYR A 86 5.86 33.40 -16.55
N LEU A 87 4.62 33.90 -16.45
CA LEU A 87 4.29 35.32 -16.54
C LEU A 87 3.70 35.80 -15.22
N ARG A 88 4.45 36.63 -14.49
CA ARG A 88 4.09 37.03 -13.12
C ARG A 88 3.03 38.13 -13.05
N HIS A 89 3.21 39.22 -13.79
CA HIS A 89 2.38 40.44 -13.67
C HIS A 89 1.59 40.80 -14.94
N GLY A 90 1.68 39.99 -16.00
CA GLY A 90 0.90 40.14 -17.23
C GLY A 90 1.79 40.46 -18.45
N PHE A 91 1.17 40.50 -19.63
CA PHE A 91 1.81 40.98 -20.85
C PHE A 91 0.86 41.74 -21.76
N SER A 92 1.41 42.57 -22.65
CA SER A 92 0.68 43.17 -23.76
C SER A 92 1.39 42.92 -25.10
N VAL A 93 0.60 42.62 -26.13
CA VAL A 93 1.02 42.59 -27.54
C VAL A 93 0.18 43.61 -28.29
N SER A 94 0.81 44.63 -28.84
CA SER A 94 0.13 45.75 -29.47
C SER A 94 0.83 46.23 -30.75
N ASP A 95 0.18 47.10 -31.51
CA ASP A 95 0.63 47.69 -32.77
C ASP A 95 1.31 46.70 -33.73
N HIS A 96 0.48 45.86 -34.36
CA HIS A 96 0.89 44.88 -35.38
C HIS A 96 2.01 43.94 -34.94
N SER A 97 2.09 43.63 -33.64
CA SER A 97 3.14 42.79 -33.07
C SER A 97 2.70 41.34 -32.89
N VAL A 98 3.66 40.46 -32.67
CA VAL A 98 3.42 39.00 -32.62
C VAL A 98 4.09 38.35 -31.42
N LEU A 99 3.34 37.51 -30.71
CA LEU A 99 3.87 36.59 -29.69
C LEU A 99 3.60 35.16 -30.10
N ARG A 100 4.66 34.36 -30.27
CA ARG A 100 4.59 32.96 -30.69
C ARG A 100 5.12 32.01 -29.63
N VAL A 101 4.40 30.94 -29.36
CA VAL A 101 4.90 29.78 -28.61
C VAL A 101 4.50 28.56 -29.42
N VAL A 102 5.41 28.06 -30.26
CA VAL A 102 5.09 27.06 -31.29
C VAL A 102 6.03 25.86 -31.27
N GLY A 103 5.49 24.66 -31.43
CA GLY A 103 6.28 23.43 -31.62
C GLY A 103 7.06 22.99 -30.39
N ASN A 104 6.72 23.49 -29.19
CA ASN A 104 7.49 23.16 -27.99
C ASN A 104 7.02 21.84 -27.38
N SER A 105 7.97 21.00 -26.94
CA SER A 105 7.69 19.71 -26.30
C SER A 105 8.08 19.75 -24.83
N VAL A 106 7.11 19.52 -23.95
CA VAL A 106 7.23 19.87 -22.55
C VAL A 106 6.75 18.72 -21.67
N PHE A 107 7.69 18.08 -20.99
CA PHE A 107 7.38 17.23 -19.84
C PHE A 107 7.29 18.10 -18.58
N SER A 108 6.32 19.01 -18.55
CA SER A 108 6.07 19.90 -17.41
C SER A 108 4.65 19.81 -16.88
N PHE A 109 4.35 20.60 -15.85
CA PHE A 109 2.99 20.76 -15.36
C PHE A 109 2.13 21.60 -16.31
N TYR A 110 2.73 22.63 -16.91
CA TYR A 110 2.03 23.67 -17.67
C TYR A 110 2.85 24.16 -18.86
N ALA A 111 2.29 24.35 -20.05
CA ALA A 111 3.00 25.15 -21.05
C ALA A 111 3.17 26.59 -20.55
N ILE A 112 2.07 27.22 -20.14
CA ILE A 112 2.04 28.64 -19.80
C ILE A 112 1.43 28.83 -18.41
N TYR A 113 2.19 29.48 -17.54
CA TYR A 113 1.75 29.89 -16.22
C TYR A 113 1.40 31.38 -16.23
N ALA A 114 0.11 31.69 -16.06
CA ALA A 114 -0.44 33.04 -16.16
C ALA A 114 -1.00 33.49 -14.80
N ASN A 115 -0.39 34.51 -14.18
CA ASN A 115 -0.89 35.06 -12.92
C ASN A 115 -1.82 36.27 -13.09
N LYS A 116 -1.81 36.94 -14.25
CA LYS A 116 -2.46 38.24 -14.48
C LYS A 116 -2.91 38.41 -15.93
N PHE A 117 -3.68 39.49 -16.17
CA PHE A 117 -4.29 39.90 -17.44
C PHE A 117 -3.30 40.03 -18.61
N TRP A 118 -3.75 39.60 -19.78
CA TRP A 118 -3.04 39.68 -21.06
C TRP A 118 -3.87 40.52 -22.03
N THR A 119 -3.23 41.40 -22.79
CA THR A 119 -3.89 42.23 -23.80
C THR A 119 -3.29 41.97 -25.16
N VAL A 120 -4.14 41.74 -26.16
CA VAL A 120 -3.77 41.63 -27.58
C VAL A 120 -4.61 42.65 -28.34
N GLU A 121 -3.96 43.69 -28.87
CA GLU A 121 -4.65 44.83 -29.47
C GLU A 121 -3.92 45.36 -30.71
N GLN A 122 -4.59 46.24 -31.45
CA GLN A 122 -4.08 46.94 -32.62
C GLN A 122 -3.56 45.96 -33.69
N SER A 123 -4.43 45.03 -34.11
CA SER A 123 -4.15 44.05 -35.17
C SER A 123 -2.95 43.13 -34.89
N SER A 124 -2.80 42.73 -33.63
CA SER A 124 -1.71 41.88 -33.16
C SER A 124 -2.08 40.39 -33.16
N TRP A 125 -1.08 39.52 -33.00
CA TRP A 125 -1.29 38.07 -33.06
C TRP A 125 -0.63 37.29 -31.92
N LEU A 126 -1.40 36.37 -31.36
CA LEU A 126 -0.97 35.40 -30.35
C LEU A 126 -1.05 33.98 -30.93
N ASP A 127 0.10 33.34 -31.12
CA ASP A 127 0.24 32.07 -31.83
C ASP A 127 0.67 30.94 -30.87
N TRP A 128 -0.23 30.02 -30.52
CA TRP A 128 0.04 28.84 -29.68
C TRP A 128 -0.22 27.54 -30.41
N ARG A 129 0.62 27.24 -31.39
CA ARG A 129 0.49 26.03 -32.21
C ARG A 129 1.42 24.90 -31.79
N ASP A 130 0.99 23.68 -32.02
CA ASP A 130 1.84 22.48 -32.02
C ASP A 130 2.65 22.26 -30.73
N ASN A 131 2.15 22.75 -29.59
CA ASN A 131 2.79 22.51 -28.30
C ASN A 131 2.32 21.17 -27.72
N ASP A 132 3.27 20.32 -27.34
CA ASP A 132 2.99 19.03 -26.70
C ASP A 132 3.39 19.10 -25.22
N VAL A 133 2.41 19.12 -24.32
CA VAL A 133 2.63 19.07 -22.87
C VAL A 133 2.40 17.68 -22.28
N GLY A 134 2.22 16.67 -23.13
CA GLY A 134 1.95 15.29 -22.74
C GLY A 134 0.69 15.20 -21.87
N VAL A 135 0.86 14.85 -20.60
CA VAL A 135 -0.21 14.69 -19.61
C VAL A 135 -0.39 15.93 -18.72
N GLY A 136 0.39 16.98 -18.95
CA GLY A 136 0.26 18.28 -18.29
C GLY A 136 -0.91 19.09 -18.82
N ALA A 137 -1.00 20.33 -18.37
CA ALA A 137 -1.97 21.29 -18.90
C ALA A 137 -1.32 22.32 -19.82
N ILE A 138 -2.06 22.91 -20.76
CA ILE A 138 -1.52 24.05 -21.53
C ILE A 138 -1.41 25.27 -20.63
N PHE A 139 -2.47 25.60 -19.90
CA PHE A 139 -2.52 26.78 -19.06
C PHE A 139 -2.51 26.41 -17.57
N LYS A 140 -1.84 27.23 -16.77
CA LYS A 140 -2.14 27.35 -15.34
C LYS A 140 -2.84 28.66 -15.11
N ASP A 141 -4.15 28.59 -14.95
CA ASP A 141 -4.96 29.71 -14.53
C ASP A 141 -4.86 29.91 -13.00
N CYS A 142 -4.54 31.14 -12.59
CA CYS A 142 -4.58 31.60 -11.21
C CYS A 142 -5.55 32.76 -10.98
N ASP A 143 -6.07 33.37 -12.05
CA ASP A 143 -6.97 34.52 -12.00
C ASP A 143 -8.00 34.36 -13.13
N PRO A 144 -9.28 34.05 -12.82
CA PRO A 144 -10.24 33.55 -13.80
C PRO A 144 -10.39 34.54 -14.96
N THR A 145 -10.07 34.06 -16.16
CA THR A 145 -10.15 34.78 -17.45
C THR A 145 -9.17 35.96 -17.57
N PHE A 146 -8.22 35.90 -18.52
CA PHE A 146 -7.17 36.94 -18.59
C PHE A 146 -6.91 37.54 -19.97
N VAL A 147 -7.31 36.95 -21.10
CA VAL A 147 -7.02 37.56 -22.42
C VAL A 147 -8.10 38.57 -22.82
N SER A 148 -7.70 39.82 -22.99
CA SER A 148 -8.46 40.88 -23.66
C SER A 148 -8.00 40.98 -25.10
N ILE A 149 -8.93 40.92 -26.04
CA ILE A 149 -8.64 40.94 -27.48
C ILE A 149 -9.52 41.99 -28.18
N ASP A 150 -8.89 42.84 -28.98
CA ASP A 150 -9.58 43.86 -29.77
C ASP A 150 -10.18 43.30 -31.06
N GLY A 151 -10.88 44.14 -31.82
CA GLY A 151 -11.54 43.75 -33.07
C GLY A 151 -10.60 43.41 -34.23
N GLY A 152 -9.32 43.81 -34.17
CA GLY A 152 -8.34 43.56 -35.23
C GLY A 152 -7.45 42.34 -34.99
N SER A 153 -7.34 41.92 -33.73
CA SER A 153 -6.34 40.94 -33.31
C SER A 153 -6.81 39.49 -33.41
N VAL A 154 -5.81 38.61 -33.41
CA VAL A 154 -6.01 37.17 -33.61
C VAL A 154 -5.35 36.38 -32.47
N VAL A 155 -6.04 35.34 -32.01
CA VAL A 155 -5.47 34.29 -31.14
C VAL A 155 -5.60 32.96 -31.87
N THR A 156 -4.53 32.18 -31.90
CA THR A 156 -4.50 30.83 -32.47
C THR A 156 -4.13 29.82 -31.39
N LEU A 157 -4.91 28.74 -31.27
CA LEU A 157 -4.63 27.58 -30.42
C LEU A 157 -4.93 26.29 -31.20
N THR A 158 -3.95 25.78 -31.95
CA THR A 158 -4.14 24.59 -32.80
C THR A 158 -3.02 23.56 -32.65
N GLY A 159 -3.29 22.30 -33.02
CA GLY A 159 -2.28 21.23 -33.10
C GLY A 159 -1.68 20.78 -31.75
N CYS A 160 -2.14 21.33 -30.62
CA CYS A 160 -1.54 21.05 -29.31
C CYS A 160 -1.99 19.70 -28.74
N LYS A 161 -1.09 19.04 -28.00
CA LYS A 161 -1.35 17.79 -27.27
C LYS A 161 -1.20 18.00 -25.77
N MET A 162 -2.19 17.59 -24.99
CA MET A 162 -2.26 17.89 -23.56
C MET A 162 -3.09 16.86 -22.78
N GLY A 163 -2.91 16.80 -21.46
CA GLY A 163 -3.82 16.09 -20.55
C GLY A 163 -5.06 16.91 -20.25
N SER A 164 -4.89 18.24 -20.13
CA SER A 164 -5.97 19.19 -19.89
C SER A 164 -5.63 20.55 -20.53
N THR A 165 -6.62 21.39 -20.79
CA THR A 165 -6.36 22.81 -21.12
C THR A 165 -5.92 23.59 -19.89
N GLY A 166 -6.31 23.15 -18.68
CA GLY A 166 -6.09 23.84 -17.41
C GLY A 166 -6.98 25.08 -17.21
N LEU A 167 -7.99 25.25 -18.07
CA LEU A 167 -8.97 26.32 -18.02
C LEU A 167 -10.19 25.86 -17.20
N SER A 168 -10.57 26.62 -16.18
CA SER A 168 -11.84 26.45 -15.46
C SER A 168 -12.95 27.36 -16.00
N VAL A 169 -12.57 28.37 -16.79
CA VAL A 169 -13.40 29.42 -17.35
C VAL A 169 -12.90 29.75 -18.76
N SER A 170 -13.69 30.52 -19.52
CA SER A 170 -13.33 30.94 -20.88
C SER A 170 -11.96 31.64 -20.93
N LEU A 171 -11.10 31.22 -21.87
CA LEU A 171 -9.79 31.85 -22.11
C LEU A 171 -9.89 33.36 -22.38
N LEU A 172 -10.83 33.76 -23.24
CA LEU A 172 -11.09 35.15 -23.62
C LEU A 172 -12.08 35.79 -22.64
N LYS A 173 -11.72 36.95 -22.08
CA LYS A 173 -12.54 37.70 -21.14
C LYS A 173 -13.28 38.85 -21.80
N ARG A 174 -12.52 39.75 -22.43
CA ARG A 174 -13.03 40.98 -23.04
C ARG A 174 -12.77 40.86 -24.54
N ILE A 175 -13.86 40.72 -25.29
CA ILE A 175 -13.87 40.56 -26.73
C ILE A 175 -14.54 41.77 -27.34
N GLU A 176 -13.87 42.42 -28.29
CA GLU A 176 -14.48 43.45 -29.13
C GLU A 176 -14.98 42.82 -30.44
N ALA A 177 -15.93 43.47 -31.11
CA ALA A 177 -16.44 42.96 -32.38
C ALA A 177 -15.33 42.94 -33.45
N GLY A 178 -15.22 41.83 -34.19
CA GLY A 178 -14.22 41.63 -35.26
C GLY A 178 -13.02 40.75 -34.88
N TYR A 179 -12.83 40.49 -33.58
CA TYR A 179 -11.75 39.62 -33.10
C TYR A 179 -11.77 38.26 -33.79
N ARG A 180 -10.62 37.60 -33.87
CA ARG A 180 -10.52 36.23 -34.37
C ARG A 180 -9.90 35.32 -33.32
N PHE A 181 -10.57 34.22 -33.06
CA PHE A 181 -10.04 33.11 -32.29
C PHE A 181 -10.14 31.83 -33.11
N VAL A 182 -8.98 31.32 -33.52
CA VAL A 182 -8.84 30.07 -34.29
C VAL A 182 -8.40 28.97 -33.35
N ALA A 183 -9.22 27.95 -33.15
CA ALA A 183 -8.87 26.83 -32.27
C ALA A 183 -9.34 25.50 -32.87
N GLY A 184 -8.54 24.44 -32.72
CA GLY A 184 -8.89 23.14 -33.30
C GLY A 184 -7.69 22.23 -33.49
N CYS A 185 -7.94 21.02 -33.97
CA CYS A 185 -6.91 19.97 -34.06
C CYS A 185 -6.19 19.69 -32.72
N LEU A 186 -6.91 19.79 -31.60
CA LEU A 186 -6.33 19.56 -30.27
C LEU A 186 -6.43 18.09 -29.89
N THR A 187 -5.45 17.57 -29.15
CA THR A 187 -5.54 16.26 -28.51
C THR A 187 -5.55 16.43 -27.00
N VAL A 188 -6.70 16.20 -26.36
CA VAL A 188 -6.90 16.37 -24.92
C VAL A 188 -7.17 15.00 -24.28
N ALA A 189 -6.34 14.62 -23.30
CA ALA A 189 -6.38 13.32 -22.63
C ALA A 189 -6.47 12.13 -23.62
N GLY A 190 -5.70 12.23 -24.71
CA GLY A 190 -5.66 11.20 -25.77
C GLY A 190 -6.79 11.24 -26.79
N ARG A 191 -7.80 12.10 -26.61
CA ARG A 191 -8.92 12.25 -27.56
C ARG A 191 -8.73 13.49 -28.43
N LYS A 192 -9.00 13.34 -29.72
CA LYS A 192 -8.96 14.44 -30.68
C LYS A 192 -10.23 15.27 -30.57
N VAL A 193 -10.07 16.57 -30.38
CA VAL A 193 -11.14 17.55 -30.24
C VAL A 193 -11.28 18.29 -31.57
N THR A 194 -12.45 18.19 -32.20
CA THR A 194 -12.66 18.63 -33.59
C THR A 194 -13.86 19.55 -33.77
N THR A 195 -14.72 19.70 -32.77
CA THR A 195 -15.92 20.53 -32.84
C THR A 195 -15.88 21.69 -31.85
N ALA A 196 -16.61 22.77 -32.13
CA ALA A 196 -16.76 23.90 -31.21
C ALA A 196 -17.36 23.48 -29.85
N ALA A 197 -18.31 22.54 -29.86
CA ALA A 197 -18.92 22.02 -28.65
C ALA A 197 -17.90 21.27 -27.79
N GLU A 198 -17.08 20.40 -28.38
CA GLU A 198 -16.00 19.71 -27.66
C GLU A 198 -14.94 20.70 -27.13
N LEU A 199 -14.60 21.75 -27.89
CA LEU A 199 -13.70 22.82 -27.42
C LEU A 199 -14.26 23.54 -26.19
N ALA A 200 -15.55 23.87 -26.20
CA ALA A 200 -16.24 24.53 -25.10
C ALA A 200 -16.21 23.69 -23.81
N LEU A 201 -16.33 22.36 -23.93
CA LEU A 201 -16.20 21.43 -22.78
C LEU A 201 -14.82 21.48 -22.12
N HIS A 202 -13.80 21.93 -22.85
CA HIS A 202 -12.44 22.13 -22.35
C HIS A 202 -12.12 23.61 -22.04
N GLY A 203 -13.13 24.45 -21.85
CA GLY A 203 -12.97 25.87 -21.49
C GLY A 203 -12.57 26.77 -22.66
N ILE A 204 -12.56 26.24 -23.89
CA ILE A 204 -12.23 26.98 -25.10
C ILE A 204 -13.54 27.44 -25.74
N ASN A 205 -14.04 28.59 -25.25
CA ASN A 205 -15.25 29.24 -25.74
C ASN A 205 -14.92 30.38 -26.69
N ASN A 206 -15.95 30.97 -27.33
CA ASN A 206 -15.81 32.14 -28.20
C ASN A 206 -14.87 31.89 -29.41
N VAL A 207 -14.81 30.64 -29.86
CA VAL A 207 -14.03 30.26 -31.05
C VAL A 207 -14.76 30.78 -32.28
N THR A 208 -14.07 31.59 -33.07
CA THR A 208 -14.62 32.14 -34.32
C THR A 208 -14.43 31.19 -35.50
N THR A 209 -13.35 30.40 -35.49
CA THR A 209 -13.03 29.42 -36.54
C THR A 209 -12.53 28.15 -35.88
N VAL A 210 -13.21 27.03 -36.14
CA VAL A 210 -12.76 25.71 -35.70
C VAL A 210 -11.80 25.15 -36.74
N ALA A 211 -10.53 24.99 -36.36
CA ALA A 211 -9.52 24.50 -37.29
C ALA A 211 -9.60 22.97 -37.43
N ALA A 212 -9.71 22.47 -38.67
CA ALA A 212 -9.50 21.06 -38.96
C ALA A 212 -8.00 20.73 -38.99
N CYS A 213 -7.64 19.47 -38.76
CA CYS A 213 -6.25 19.06 -38.87
C CYS A 213 -5.79 19.02 -40.32
N GLY A 214 -4.67 19.68 -40.60
CA GLY A 214 -4.08 19.74 -41.95
C GLY A 214 -4.65 20.84 -42.84
N GLU A 215 -5.65 21.58 -42.38
CA GLU A 215 -6.08 22.82 -43.05
C GLU A 215 -5.25 23.99 -42.54
N CYS A 216 -4.82 24.83 -43.48
CA CYS A 216 -4.08 26.05 -43.18
C CYS A 216 -4.86 27.27 -43.67
N THR A 217 -4.97 28.28 -42.83
CA THR A 217 -5.72 29.50 -43.14
C THR A 217 -4.87 30.74 -42.89
N LYS A 218 -5.20 31.83 -43.57
CA LYS A 218 -4.49 33.12 -43.40
C LYS A 218 -4.52 33.60 -41.94
N ASP A 219 -5.64 33.41 -41.25
CA ASP A 219 -5.82 33.85 -39.86
C ASP A 219 -5.33 32.80 -38.84
N GLY A 220 -5.21 31.54 -39.23
CA GLY A 220 -4.72 30.46 -38.34
C GLY A 220 -3.21 30.32 -38.31
N ASP A 221 -2.56 30.42 -39.47
CA ASP A 221 -1.17 29.96 -39.65
C ASP A 221 -0.19 31.08 -39.94
N CYS A 222 -0.70 32.24 -40.36
CA CYS A 222 0.08 33.39 -40.80
C CYS A 222 -0.28 34.64 -40.00
N PHE A 223 0.64 35.60 -39.99
CA PHE A 223 0.31 36.95 -39.52
C PHE A 223 -0.49 37.66 -40.61
N ALA A 224 -1.82 37.67 -40.47
CA ALA A 224 -2.75 38.12 -41.49
C ALA A 224 -2.48 39.53 -42.06
N PRO A 225 -2.11 40.56 -41.24
CA PRO A 225 -1.82 41.91 -41.75
C PRO A 225 -0.70 41.97 -42.79
N LEU A 226 0.28 41.06 -42.72
CA LEU A 226 1.44 41.02 -43.61
C LEU A 226 1.45 39.79 -44.52
N THR A 227 0.30 39.13 -44.71
CA THR A 227 0.16 37.96 -45.59
C THR A 227 -0.72 38.30 -46.79
N THR A 228 -0.22 38.05 -48.00
CA THR A 228 -0.96 38.29 -49.26
C THR A 228 -1.82 37.09 -49.65
N ALA A 229 -1.27 35.88 -49.57
CA ALA A 229 -1.94 34.63 -49.90
C ALA A 229 -1.40 33.47 -49.05
N VAL A 230 -2.19 32.39 -48.95
CA VAL A 230 -1.75 31.10 -48.40
C VAL A 230 -1.90 30.05 -49.50
N ILE A 231 -0.79 29.44 -49.92
CA ILE A 231 -0.77 28.43 -50.98
C ILE A 231 0.01 27.23 -50.46
N ASP A 232 -0.59 26.04 -50.50
CA ASP A 232 0.04 24.81 -50.03
C ASP A 232 0.59 24.93 -48.58
N CYS A 233 -0.24 25.46 -47.67
CA CYS A 233 0.11 25.74 -46.28
C CYS A 233 1.33 26.68 -46.07
N LYS A 234 1.74 27.43 -47.09
CA LYS A 234 2.81 28.44 -47.00
C LYS A 234 2.25 29.84 -47.12
N CYS A 235 2.66 30.71 -46.20
CA CYS A 235 2.29 32.12 -46.20
C CYS A 235 3.15 32.89 -47.21
N GLN A 236 2.51 33.61 -48.14
CA GLN A 236 3.19 34.56 -49.02
C GLN A 236 3.16 35.95 -48.39
N CYS A 237 4.33 36.51 -48.08
CA CYS A 237 4.42 37.75 -47.31
C CYS A 237 4.25 38.99 -48.18
N ALA A 238 3.53 39.97 -47.63
CA ALA A 238 3.51 41.34 -48.12
C ALA A 238 4.83 42.04 -47.78
N ALA A 239 5.02 43.26 -48.30
CA ALA A 239 6.14 44.10 -47.89
C ALA A 239 6.13 44.29 -46.36
N GLY A 240 7.30 44.11 -45.73
CA GLY A 240 7.46 44.15 -44.26
C GLY A 240 7.20 42.82 -43.54
N GLY A 241 6.61 41.82 -44.20
CA GLY A 241 6.44 40.48 -43.64
C GLY A 241 7.71 39.64 -43.79
N HIS A 242 8.10 38.94 -42.73
CA HIS A 242 9.32 38.15 -42.66
C HIS A 242 9.06 36.70 -42.23
N GLY A 243 9.87 35.78 -42.77
CA GLY A 243 9.83 34.37 -42.39
C GLY A 243 8.68 33.58 -43.04
N ASP A 244 8.46 32.37 -42.52
CA ASP A 244 7.49 31.38 -42.99
C ASP A 244 6.03 31.75 -42.69
N VAL A 245 5.81 32.62 -41.70
CA VAL A 245 4.49 33.07 -41.25
C VAL A 245 4.29 34.58 -41.36
N CYS A 246 5.18 35.29 -42.06
CA CYS A 246 5.07 36.72 -42.35
C CYS A 246 4.99 37.65 -41.13
N VAL A 247 5.78 37.37 -40.10
CA VAL A 247 5.87 38.24 -38.91
C VAL A 247 6.50 39.62 -39.24
N PRO A 248 6.22 40.67 -38.46
CA PRO A 248 6.68 42.05 -38.74
C PRO A 248 8.17 42.30 -38.49
N ALA A 249 8.85 41.43 -37.74
CA ALA A 249 10.30 41.53 -37.49
C ALA A 249 11.01 40.23 -37.88
N PRO A 250 12.19 40.32 -38.53
CA PRO A 250 12.92 39.15 -39.02
C PRO A 250 13.45 38.29 -37.87
N VAL A 251 13.60 36.99 -38.14
CA VAL A 251 14.35 36.09 -37.25
C VAL A 251 15.83 36.48 -37.32
N PRO A 252 16.53 36.70 -36.20
CA PRO A 252 17.94 37.07 -36.23
C PRO A 252 18.78 35.98 -36.89
N ALA A 253 19.82 36.38 -37.62
CA ALA A 253 20.79 35.44 -38.18
C ALA A 253 21.41 34.62 -37.05
N GLY A 254 21.39 33.30 -37.20
CA GLY A 254 21.88 32.39 -36.19
C GLY A 254 22.19 31.03 -36.78
N PRO A 255 22.74 30.11 -35.98
CA PRO A 255 23.08 28.78 -36.44
C PRO A 255 21.86 28.10 -37.07
N PRO A 256 22.08 27.27 -38.11
CA PRO A 256 21.03 26.49 -38.71
C PRO A 256 20.34 25.60 -37.65
N PRO A 257 19.13 25.10 -37.94
CA PRO A 257 18.51 24.07 -37.11
C PRO A 257 19.54 22.96 -36.86
N PRO A 258 19.60 22.41 -35.64
CA PRO A 258 20.43 21.23 -35.43
C PRO A 258 19.98 20.17 -36.44
N PRO A 259 20.92 19.36 -36.99
CA PRO A 259 20.55 18.29 -37.90
C PRO A 259 19.42 17.49 -37.25
N PRO A 260 18.38 17.09 -38.00
CA PRO A 260 17.30 16.30 -37.44
C PRO A 260 17.96 15.15 -36.72
N THR A 261 17.87 15.14 -35.38
CA THR A 261 18.38 14.01 -34.62
C THR A 261 17.59 12.84 -35.16
N THR A 262 18.25 11.92 -35.86
CA THR A 262 17.67 10.62 -36.13
C THR A 262 17.15 10.16 -34.78
N PRO A 263 15.82 10.03 -34.60
CA PRO A 263 15.32 9.53 -33.33
C PRO A 263 16.13 8.26 -33.06
N PRO A 264 16.70 8.09 -31.85
CA PRO A 264 17.39 6.86 -31.53
C PRO A 264 16.48 5.72 -32.00
N PRO A 265 17.03 4.71 -32.72
CA PRO A 265 16.22 3.69 -33.36
C PRO A 265 15.18 3.25 -32.35
N ALA A 266 13.90 3.45 -32.70
CA ALA A 266 12.80 3.27 -31.78
C ALA A 266 13.02 1.93 -31.10
N THR A 267 13.31 1.96 -29.79
CA THR A 267 13.50 0.73 -29.03
C THR A 267 12.26 -0.10 -29.31
N PRO A 268 12.39 -1.27 -29.96
CA PRO A 268 11.23 -1.98 -30.48
C PRO A 268 10.29 -2.27 -29.31
N THR A 269 9.16 -1.57 -29.29
CA THR A 269 8.14 -1.76 -28.28
C THR A 269 7.26 -2.93 -28.71
N PRO A 270 6.91 -3.83 -27.79
CA PRO A 270 5.96 -4.89 -28.08
C PRO A 270 4.67 -4.31 -28.66
N PRO A 271 4.14 -4.87 -29.77
CA PRO A 271 2.82 -4.49 -30.24
C PRO A 271 1.77 -4.80 -29.16
N PRO A 272 0.65 -4.06 -29.13
CA PRO A 272 -0.44 -4.35 -28.20
C PRO A 272 -0.95 -5.78 -28.40
N PRO A 273 -1.37 -6.46 -27.32
CA PRO A 273 -1.81 -7.85 -27.40
C PRO A 273 -3.10 -7.97 -28.22
N PRO A 274 -3.30 -9.08 -28.94
CA PRO A 274 -4.60 -9.44 -29.50
C PRO A 274 -5.69 -9.47 -28.41
N VAL A 275 -6.94 -9.30 -28.82
CA VAL A 275 -8.09 -9.34 -27.91
C VAL A 275 -8.15 -10.71 -27.21
N GLY A 276 -8.18 -10.71 -25.88
CA GLY A 276 -8.17 -11.92 -25.04
C GLY A 276 -6.78 -12.39 -24.62
N GLU A 277 -5.71 -11.87 -25.23
CA GLU A 277 -4.33 -12.25 -24.92
C GLU A 277 -3.65 -11.24 -23.99
N CYS A 278 -2.50 -11.63 -23.42
CA CYS A 278 -1.69 -10.79 -22.55
C CYS A 278 -0.24 -10.75 -23.06
N ILE A 279 0.39 -9.59 -22.96
CA ILE A 279 1.86 -9.53 -23.00
C ILE A 279 2.34 -10.11 -21.66
N SER A 280 3.15 -11.16 -21.70
CA SER A 280 3.59 -11.82 -20.48
C SER A 280 5.08 -12.16 -20.41
N ASP A 281 5.55 -12.39 -19.19
CA ASP A 281 6.84 -13.03 -18.87
C ASP A 281 8.06 -12.36 -19.52
N MET A 282 8.09 -11.01 -19.46
CA MET A 282 9.17 -10.23 -20.06
C MET A 282 9.57 -9.01 -19.24
N VAL A 283 10.77 -8.50 -19.51
CA VAL A 283 11.21 -7.17 -19.06
C VAL A 283 10.85 -6.16 -20.15
N TYR A 284 9.98 -5.21 -19.80
CA TYR A 284 9.56 -4.17 -20.73
C TYR A 284 10.69 -3.15 -20.93
N PRO A 285 10.96 -2.68 -22.17
CA PRO A 285 11.98 -1.67 -22.42
C PRO A 285 11.68 -0.38 -21.67
N GLU A 286 12.71 0.30 -21.14
CA GLU A 286 12.55 1.58 -20.44
C GLU A 286 12.17 2.68 -21.45
N VAL A 287 10.86 2.91 -21.60
CA VAL A 287 10.31 3.90 -22.52
C VAL A 287 9.13 4.65 -21.90
N ALA A 288 8.94 5.89 -22.34
CA ALA A 288 7.70 6.62 -22.10
C ALA A 288 6.76 6.42 -23.29
N GLN A 289 5.67 5.69 -23.08
CA GLN A 289 4.73 5.35 -24.14
C GLN A 289 3.27 5.50 -23.72
N SER A 290 2.40 5.65 -24.70
CA SER A 290 0.95 5.68 -24.53
C SER A 290 0.30 4.54 -25.29
N VAL A 291 -0.61 3.82 -24.65
CA VAL A 291 -1.31 2.64 -25.18
C VAL A 291 -2.82 2.76 -24.94
N GLY A 292 -3.63 1.96 -25.63
CA GLY A 292 -5.08 1.89 -25.45
C GLY A 292 -5.92 2.54 -26.54
N SER A 293 -5.37 3.49 -27.32
CA SER A 293 -6.11 4.15 -28.40
C SER A 293 -6.62 3.15 -29.45
N GLY A 294 -7.93 3.13 -29.68
CA GLY A 294 -8.61 2.21 -30.60
C GLY A 294 -8.73 0.77 -30.12
N LEU A 295 -8.35 0.48 -28.87
CA LEU A 295 -8.38 -0.88 -28.31
C LEU A 295 -9.58 -1.06 -27.37
N SER A 296 -10.14 -2.27 -27.36
CA SER A 296 -11.10 -2.74 -26.34
C SER A 296 -10.45 -3.68 -25.32
N TRP A 297 -9.20 -4.08 -25.53
CA TRP A 297 -8.50 -5.06 -24.68
C TRP A 297 -7.04 -4.66 -24.50
N LEU A 298 -6.55 -4.72 -23.27
CA LEU A 298 -5.15 -4.51 -22.93
C LEU A 298 -4.80 -5.37 -21.71
N CYS A 299 -3.84 -6.28 -21.84
CA CYS A 299 -3.43 -7.12 -20.72
C CYS A 299 -1.91 -7.27 -20.63
N TYR A 300 -1.39 -7.14 -19.41
CA TYR A 300 0.00 -7.43 -19.04
C TYR A 300 0.00 -8.41 -17.87
N ARG A 301 0.82 -9.47 -17.97
CA ARG A 301 0.93 -10.50 -16.93
C ARG A 301 2.39 -10.82 -16.63
N ASN A 302 2.82 -10.75 -15.36
CA ASN A 302 4.19 -11.06 -14.97
C ASN A 302 5.26 -10.27 -15.77
N VAL A 303 4.97 -9.00 -16.07
CA VAL A 303 5.87 -8.10 -16.81
C VAL A 303 6.63 -7.21 -15.84
N THR A 304 7.92 -6.99 -16.09
CA THR A 304 8.75 -6.08 -15.30
C THR A 304 8.95 -4.74 -16.00
N PHE A 305 8.52 -3.65 -15.36
CA PHE A 305 8.73 -2.27 -15.77
C PHE A 305 9.72 -1.60 -14.82
N SER A 306 10.84 -1.09 -15.34
CA SER A 306 11.93 -0.54 -14.50
C SER A 306 12.53 0.70 -15.13
N GLY A 307 12.95 1.64 -14.27
CA GLY A 307 13.71 2.83 -14.65
C GLY A 307 12.89 4.12 -14.59
N VAL A 308 13.60 5.25 -14.43
CA VAL A 308 13.00 6.59 -14.26
C VAL A 308 12.34 7.13 -15.54
N GLY A 309 12.77 6.62 -16.69
CA GLY A 309 12.20 6.88 -18.01
C GLY A 309 10.99 6.00 -18.34
N MET A 310 10.78 4.90 -17.60
CA MET A 310 9.69 3.96 -17.86
C MET A 310 8.35 4.56 -17.42
N ARG A 311 7.50 4.87 -18.40
CA ARG A 311 6.17 5.45 -18.16
C ARG A 311 5.18 4.80 -19.10
N LEU A 312 4.29 3.99 -18.55
CA LEU A 312 3.18 3.42 -19.30
C LEU A 312 1.93 4.24 -19.04
N THR A 313 1.48 4.98 -20.06
CA THR A 313 0.21 5.73 -19.99
C THR A 313 -0.86 4.95 -20.74
N VAL A 314 -1.88 4.50 -20.03
CA VAL A 314 -3.07 3.90 -20.63
C VAL A 314 -4.07 5.02 -20.90
N LEU A 315 -4.28 5.33 -22.19
CA LEU A 315 -5.22 6.33 -22.66
C LEU A 315 -6.63 5.73 -22.73
N LEU A 316 -7.28 5.63 -21.57
CA LEU A 316 -8.62 5.04 -21.46
C LEU A 316 -9.66 5.83 -22.26
N GLY A 317 -9.46 7.15 -22.37
CA GLY A 317 -10.25 8.02 -23.23
C GLY A 317 -10.20 7.69 -24.72
N GLY A 318 -9.12 7.03 -25.16
CA GLY A 318 -8.94 6.61 -26.55
C GLY A 318 -9.40 5.19 -26.82
N MET A 319 -9.78 4.41 -25.79
CA MET A 319 -10.31 3.07 -25.97
C MET A 319 -11.70 3.11 -26.62
N THR A 320 -12.06 2.03 -27.29
CA THR A 320 -13.31 1.92 -28.05
C THR A 320 -13.92 0.53 -27.91
N GLY A 321 -15.24 0.43 -27.88
CA GLY A 321 -15.99 -0.84 -27.88
C GLY A 321 -17.05 -0.92 -26.79
N ASP A 322 -17.95 -1.89 -26.89
CA ASP A 322 -19.06 -2.04 -25.93
C ASP A 322 -18.56 -2.32 -24.51
N VAL A 323 -17.51 -3.13 -24.39
CA VAL A 323 -16.80 -3.41 -23.13
C VAL A 323 -15.30 -3.29 -23.38
N ALA A 324 -14.63 -2.46 -22.60
CA ALA A 324 -13.18 -2.33 -22.61
C ALA A 324 -12.57 -2.95 -21.34
N ASN A 325 -11.53 -3.77 -21.50
CA ASN A 325 -10.85 -4.42 -20.37
C ASN A 325 -9.36 -4.09 -20.36
N VAL A 326 -8.86 -3.66 -19.20
CA VAL A 326 -7.44 -3.40 -18.95
C VAL A 326 -6.99 -4.22 -17.75
N ARG A 327 -5.91 -5.01 -17.87
CA ARG A 327 -5.40 -5.86 -16.80
C ARG A 327 -3.89 -5.76 -16.64
N PHE A 328 -3.44 -5.62 -15.39
CA PHE A 328 -2.06 -5.72 -14.94
C PHE A 328 -2.02 -6.75 -13.81
N ASP A 329 -1.46 -7.92 -14.10
CA ASP A 329 -1.54 -9.09 -13.22
C ASP A 329 -0.15 -9.57 -12.85
N GLY A 330 0.20 -9.55 -11.56
CA GLY A 330 1.52 -10.01 -11.11
C GLY A 330 2.70 -9.22 -11.68
N CYS A 331 2.50 -8.00 -12.19
CA CYS A 331 3.59 -7.22 -12.78
C CYS A 331 4.46 -6.55 -11.70
N THR A 332 5.73 -6.30 -12.04
CA THR A 332 6.67 -5.61 -11.17
C THR A 332 7.01 -4.23 -11.74
N TRP A 333 6.83 -3.18 -10.93
CA TRP A 333 7.15 -1.80 -11.24
C TRP A 333 8.25 -1.34 -10.29
N ARG A 334 9.38 -0.88 -10.81
CA ARG A 334 10.51 -0.51 -9.95
C ARG A 334 11.35 0.65 -10.47
N ASP A 335 12.21 1.16 -9.61
CA ASP A 335 13.28 2.11 -9.95
C ASP A 335 12.80 3.42 -10.57
N GLY A 336 11.62 3.89 -10.19
CA GLY A 336 11.02 5.15 -10.69
C GLY A 336 9.98 4.96 -11.79
N ALA A 337 9.65 3.72 -12.15
CA ALA A 337 8.63 3.42 -13.15
C ALA A 337 7.25 3.97 -12.74
N VAL A 338 6.45 4.38 -13.73
CA VAL A 338 5.11 4.94 -13.50
C VAL A 338 4.07 4.25 -14.38
N LEU A 339 3.01 3.74 -13.75
CA LEU A 339 1.77 3.34 -14.41
C LEU A 339 0.75 4.46 -14.27
N LEU A 340 0.35 5.07 -15.39
CA LEU A 340 -0.68 6.09 -15.44
C LEU A 340 -1.92 5.55 -16.15
N LEU A 341 -3.05 5.55 -15.46
CA LEU A 341 -4.36 5.24 -16.02
C LEU A 341 -5.11 6.55 -16.24
N LEU A 342 -5.14 7.04 -17.48
CA LEU A 342 -5.66 8.36 -17.82
C LEU A 342 -7.10 8.26 -18.34
N GLY A 343 -8.07 8.64 -17.50
CA GLY A 343 -9.49 8.66 -17.83
C GLY A 343 -9.91 9.86 -18.68
N ASN A 344 -10.93 9.66 -19.51
CA ASN A 344 -11.71 10.72 -20.15
C ASN A 344 -13.19 10.35 -20.12
N VAL A 345 -14.05 11.24 -19.60
CA VAL A 345 -15.51 11.00 -19.46
C VAL A 345 -16.17 10.74 -20.81
N HIS A 346 -15.62 11.29 -21.89
CA HIS A 346 -16.12 11.15 -23.25
C HIS A 346 -15.48 9.99 -24.00
N ALA A 347 -14.96 8.96 -23.31
CA ALA A 347 -14.46 7.76 -23.97
C ALA A 347 -15.59 7.07 -24.75
N ALA A 348 -15.30 6.53 -25.93
CA ALA A 348 -16.28 5.81 -26.76
C ALA A 348 -16.39 4.33 -26.35
N VAL A 349 -16.56 4.10 -25.05
CA VAL A 349 -16.71 2.77 -24.44
C VAL A 349 -18.06 2.66 -23.74
N GLY A 350 -18.73 1.51 -23.86
CA GLY A 350 -20.00 1.26 -23.16
C GLY A 350 -19.79 0.99 -21.66
N SER A 351 -18.78 0.19 -21.35
CA SER A 351 -18.31 -0.11 -19.99
C SER A 351 -16.79 -0.31 -19.97
N LEU A 352 -16.15 -0.03 -18.83
CA LEU A 352 -14.70 -0.07 -18.70
C LEU A 352 -14.29 -0.80 -17.42
N ASN A 353 -13.56 -1.91 -17.55
CA ASN A 353 -13.05 -2.66 -16.41
C ASN A 353 -11.51 -2.60 -16.37
N ILE A 354 -10.96 -2.22 -15.22
CA ILE A 354 -9.53 -2.08 -15.01
C ILE A 354 -9.12 -2.89 -13.77
N PHE A 355 -8.20 -3.82 -13.95
CA PHE A 355 -7.69 -4.69 -12.90
C PHE A 355 -6.19 -4.48 -12.72
N VAL A 356 -5.78 -4.05 -11.53
CA VAL A 356 -4.39 -3.99 -11.10
C VAL A 356 -4.26 -4.96 -9.93
N THR A 357 -3.91 -6.21 -10.22
CA THR A 357 -3.96 -7.34 -9.29
C THR A 357 -2.60 -7.95 -9.02
N GLY A 358 -2.23 -8.16 -7.75
CA GLY A 358 -1.02 -8.88 -7.38
C GLY A 358 0.30 -8.23 -7.80
N ASN A 359 0.32 -6.93 -8.11
CA ASN A 359 1.51 -6.24 -8.60
C ASN A 359 2.42 -5.80 -7.46
N THR A 360 3.72 -5.68 -7.75
CA THR A 360 4.71 -5.10 -6.83
C THR A 360 5.19 -3.76 -7.36
N PHE A 361 5.04 -2.69 -6.58
CA PHE A 361 5.56 -1.35 -6.85
C PHE A 361 6.68 -1.03 -5.85
N SER A 362 7.93 -0.94 -6.30
CA SER A 362 9.10 -0.62 -5.47
C SER A 362 9.77 0.66 -5.94
N ASP A 363 9.60 1.76 -5.19
CA ASP A 363 9.94 3.11 -5.66
C ASP A 363 9.35 3.40 -7.04
N ALA A 364 8.10 2.99 -7.23
CA ALA A 364 7.29 3.18 -8.43
C ALA A 364 5.93 3.76 -8.06
N LEU A 365 5.22 4.32 -9.04
CA LEU A 365 3.98 5.04 -8.81
C LEU A 365 2.82 4.49 -9.65
N LEU A 366 1.70 4.21 -9.00
CA LEU A 366 0.41 4.01 -9.66
C LEU A 366 -0.37 5.34 -9.67
N SER A 367 -0.91 5.72 -10.83
CA SER A 367 -1.56 7.01 -11.01
C SER A 367 -2.86 6.87 -11.79
N PRO A 368 -4.01 6.60 -11.14
CA PRO A 368 -5.33 6.66 -11.77
C PRO A 368 -5.86 8.09 -11.72
N GLU A 369 -6.04 8.74 -12.87
CA GLU A 369 -6.31 10.18 -12.95
C GLU A 369 -7.35 10.52 -14.01
N GLY A 370 -8.12 11.57 -13.73
CA GLY A 370 -9.08 12.15 -14.68
C GLY A 370 -10.52 11.75 -14.38
N GLY A 371 -11.41 12.12 -15.29
CA GLY A 371 -12.80 11.68 -15.24
C GLY A 371 -12.99 10.45 -16.10
N PHE A 372 -13.63 9.43 -15.56
CA PHE A 372 -13.83 8.16 -16.23
C PHE A 372 -15.22 8.12 -16.88
N PRO A 373 -15.40 7.34 -17.97
CA PRO A 373 -16.72 7.14 -18.56
C PRO A 373 -17.65 6.43 -17.57
N GLN A 374 -18.95 6.47 -17.83
CA GLN A 374 -19.94 5.71 -17.06
C GLN A 374 -19.66 4.20 -17.08
N HIS A 375 -20.18 3.47 -16.08
CA HIS A 375 -19.96 2.02 -15.91
C HIS A 375 -18.45 1.65 -15.90
N THR A 376 -17.65 2.43 -15.18
CA THR A 376 -16.22 2.14 -14.99
C THR A 376 -15.98 1.42 -13.66
N ASN A 377 -15.31 0.27 -13.71
CA ASN A 377 -14.83 -0.47 -12.54
C ASN A 377 -13.30 -0.50 -12.51
N ILE A 378 -12.70 0.12 -11.49
CA ILE A 378 -11.26 0.07 -11.24
C ILE A 378 -11.00 -0.72 -9.96
N THR A 379 -10.38 -1.89 -10.10
CA THR A 379 -10.02 -2.77 -8.98
C THR A 379 -8.51 -2.81 -8.81
N ILE A 380 -8.03 -2.31 -7.69
CA ILE A 380 -6.62 -2.34 -7.29
C ILE A 380 -6.54 -3.29 -6.10
N SER A 381 -6.17 -4.55 -6.32
CA SER A 381 -6.21 -5.56 -5.25
C SER A 381 -4.97 -6.43 -5.11
N GLY A 382 -4.65 -6.80 -3.86
CA GLY A 382 -3.52 -7.68 -3.56
C GLY A 382 -2.15 -7.13 -3.96
N ASN A 383 -2.00 -5.82 -4.16
CA ASN A 383 -0.73 -5.23 -4.59
C ASN A 383 0.15 -4.86 -3.40
N ARG A 384 1.46 -4.85 -3.61
CA ARG A 384 2.46 -4.43 -2.64
C ARG A 384 3.13 -3.15 -3.10
N PHE A 385 3.02 -2.09 -2.33
CA PHE A 385 3.69 -0.82 -2.58
C PHE A 385 4.79 -0.60 -1.56
N THR A 386 6.01 -0.32 -2.03
CA THR A 386 7.14 0.09 -1.20
C THR A 386 7.66 1.43 -1.71
N VAL A 387 7.72 2.44 -0.84
CA VAL A 387 8.25 3.76 -1.20
C VAL A 387 9.29 4.24 -0.21
N THR A 388 10.50 4.46 -0.70
CA THR A 388 11.67 4.97 0.03
C THR A 388 12.05 6.38 -0.42
N ARG A 389 11.64 6.78 -1.64
CA ARG A 389 11.90 8.10 -2.22
C ARG A 389 10.72 8.65 -3.01
N LEU A 390 10.79 9.93 -3.35
CA LEU A 390 9.77 10.58 -4.19
C LEU A 390 9.93 10.14 -5.65
N VAL A 391 8.84 9.63 -6.23
CA VAL A 391 8.78 9.25 -7.66
C VAL A 391 8.10 10.38 -8.44
N PRO A 392 8.81 11.07 -9.35
CA PRO A 392 8.25 12.21 -10.06
C PRO A 392 7.22 11.79 -11.11
N ARG A 393 6.03 12.42 -11.07
CA ARG A 393 4.96 12.25 -12.07
C ARG A 393 4.76 13.54 -12.86
N SER A 394 5.05 13.49 -14.15
CA SER A 394 4.84 14.63 -15.08
C SER A 394 3.38 15.10 -15.04
N GLY A 395 3.13 16.41 -15.06
CA GLY A 395 1.78 16.96 -14.85
C GLY A 395 1.34 17.08 -13.38
N LEU A 396 2.04 16.45 -12.43
CA LEU A 396 1.64 16.38 -11.02
C LEU A 396 2.74 16.84 -10.05
N VAL A 397 2.44 17.85 -9.22
CA VAL A 397 3.36 18.29 -8.17
C VAL A 397 3.17 17.43 -6.94
N LEU A 398 4.08 16.47 -6.73
CA LEU A 398 4.15 15.73 -5.48
C LEU A 398 5.19 16.37 -4.57
N ARG A 399 4.79 16.67 -3.33
CA ARG A 399 5.70 17.18 -2.28
C ARG A 399 6.18 16.08 -1.34
N LYS A 400 5.63 14.88 -1.49
CA LYS A 400 5.80 13.76 -0.58
C LYS A 400 5.97 12.47 -1.39
N PRO A 401 6.81 11.53 -0.94
CA PRO A 401 6.82 10.18 -1.46
C PRO A 401 5.42 9.58 -1.38
N SER A 402 4.93 8.95 -2.46
CA SER A 402 3.60 8.39 -2.50
C SER A 402 3.51 7.12 -3.33
N CYS A 403 2.64 6.19 -2.91
CA CYS A 403 2.44 4.90 -3.58
C CYS A 403 1.42 5.03 -4.72
N VAL A 404 0.30 5.70 -4.43
CA VAL A 404 -0.75 6.03 -5.39
C VAL A 404 -0.92 7.55 -5.40
N ALA A 405 -0.83 8.17 -6.58
CA ALA A 405 -1.03 9.61 -6.67
C ALA A 405 -1.76 10.03 -7.95
N MET A 406 -2.62 11.04 -7.84
CA MET A 406 -3.50 11.46 -8.94
C MET A 406 -3.82 12.95 -8.90
N ASN A 407 -4.00 13.56 -10.08
CA ASN A 407 -4.47 14.95 -10.23
C ASN A 407 -6.01 15.03 -10.27
N GLY A 408 -6.66 14.52 -9.24
CA GLY A 408 -8.11 14.34 -9.22
C GLY A 408 -8.57 13.04 -9.88
N LEU A 409 -9.71 12.56 -9.41
CA LEU A 409 -10.35 11.33 -9.84
C LEU A 409 -11.86 11.56 -9.78
N VAL A 410 -12.50 11.45 -10.93
CA VAL A 410 -13.95 11.63 -11.06
C VAL A 410 -14.56 10.35 -11.60
N ILE A 411 -15.41 9.72 -10.79
CA ILE A 411 -16.21 8.56 -11.17
C ILE A 411 -17.69 8.90 -11.05
N SER A 412 -18.47 8.43 -12.02
CA SER A 412 -19.88 8.75 -12.12
C SER A 412 -20.68 7.65 -12.79
N ASN A 413 -21.99 7.62 -12.56
CA ASN A 413 -22.97 6.77 -13.25
C ASN A 413 -22.57 5.29 -13.14
N ASP A 414 -22.85 4.71 -11.97
CA ASP A 414 -22.69 3.27 -11.73
C ASP A 414 -21.23 2.81 -11.88
N SER A 415 -20.30 3.63 -11.38
CA SER A 415 -18.86 3.37 -11.42
C SER A 415 -18.29 3.05 -10.04
N ALA A 416 -17.24 2.23 -10.00
CA ALA A 416 -16.57 1.82 -8.77
C ALA A 416 -15.05 1.96 -8.87
N VAL A 417 -14.42 2.44 -7.79
CA VAL A 417 -12.97 2.37 -7.58
C VAL A 417 -12.71 1.71 -6.25
N VAL A 418 -12.06 0.55 -6.27
CA VAL A 418 -11.84 -0.27 -5.07
C VAL A 418 -10.35 -0.55 -4.89
N LEU A 419 -9.81 -0.14 -3.75
CA LEU A 419 -8.49 -0.52 -3.29
C LEU A 419 -8.67 -1.56 -2.18
N SER A 420 -8.38 -2.83 -2.44
CA SER A 420 -8.60 -3.88 -1.45
C SER A 420 -7.46 -4.88 -1.26
N GLY A 421 -7.17 -5.24 -0.01
CA GLY A 421 -6.14 -6.23 0.31
C GLY A 421 -4.73 -5.81 -0.12
N ASN A 422 -4.45 -4.52 -0.28
CA ASN A 422 -3.12 -4.03 -0.64
C ASN A 422 -2.26 -3.79 0.61
N VAL A 423 -0.95 -3.89 0.44
CA VAL A 423 0.03 -3.57 1.48
C VAL A 423 0.82 -2.33 1.07
N PHE A 424 0.76 -1.28 1.87
CA PHE A 424 1.50 -0.04 1.67
C PHE A 424 2.63 0.07 2.68
N HIS A 425 3.87 0.06 2.21
CA HIS A 425 5.07 0.22 3.01
C HIS A 425 5.82 1.49 2.62
N ALA A 426 5.72 2.53 3.45
CA ALA A 426 6.44 3.78 3.23
C ALA A 426 7.54 3.93 4.26
N VAL A 427 8.80 3.85 3.81
CA VAL A 427 10.00 4.00 4.66
C VAL A 427 10.42 5.47 4.75
N ALA A 428 10.04 6.28 3.75
CA ALA A 428 10.36 7.69 3.73
C ALA A 428 9.52 8.50 4.74
N ALA A 429 10.18 9.44 5.43
CA ALA A 429 9.51 10.38 6.32
C ALA A 429 8.53 11.28 5.56
N SER A 430 7.43 11.67 6.22
CA SER A 430 6.39 12.55 5.66
C SER A 430 5.74 12.02 4.37
N SER A 431 5.62 10.70 4.21
CA SER A 431 5.04 10.03 3.05
C SER A 431 3.51 10.00 3.08
N SER A 432 2.92 9.68 1.92
CA SER A 432 1.49 9.40 1.78
C SER A 432 1.20 8.11 1.02
N ALA A 433 0.22 7.33 1.44
CA ALA A 433 -0.12 6.11 0.69
C ALA A 433 -0.90 6.45 -0.57
N ILE A 434 -1.97 7.24 -0.41
CA ILE A 434 -2.83 7.76 -1.47
C ILE A 434 -2.78 9.28 -1.41
N TYR A 435 -2.39 9.92 -2.51
CA TYR A 435 -2.29 11.38 -2.61
C TYR A 435 -3.12 11.88 -3.80
N VAL A 436 -4.23 12.56 -3.50
CA VAL A 436 -5.02 13.31 -4.49
C VAL A 436 -4.58 14.78 -4.45
N VAL A 437 -4.06 15.28 -5.56
CA VAL A 437 -3.50 16.63 -5.69
C VAL A 437 -4.50 17.55 -6.41
N ARG A 438 -4.56 18.81 -5.97
CA ARG A 438 -5.28 19.97 -6.58
C ARG A 438 -6.80 19.86 -6.68
N SER A 439 -7.30 18.77 -7.26
CA SER A 439 -8.67 18.57 -7.72
C SER A 439 -9.44 17.63 -6.80
N ALA A 440 -10.75 17.58 -7.02
CA ALA A 440 -11.66 16.71 -6.28
C ALA A 440 -11.38 15.22 -6.51
N LEU A 441 -11.39 14.44 -5.44
CA LEU A 441 -11.96 13.09 -5.47
C LEU A 441 -13.48 13.27 -5.51
N ARG A 442 -14.07 13.02 -6.68
CA ARG A 442 -15.51 13.17 -6.89
C ARG A 442 -16.13 11.81 -7.23
N VAL A 443 -17.13 11.45 -6.45
CA VAL A 443 -17.93 10.24 -6.61
C VAL A 443 -19.37 10.70 -6.74
N SER A 444 -20.02 10.38 -7.86
CA SER A 444 -21.40 10.84 -8.08
C SER A 444 -22.28 9.83 -8.80
N TRP A 445 -23.60 9.90 -8.62
CA TRP A 445 -24.57 9.09 -9.35
C TRP A 445 -24.33 7.58 -9.19
N HIS A 446 -24.83 7.02 -8.08
CA HIS A 446 -24.77 5.57 -7.79
C HIS A 446 -23.37 4.96 -7.89
N SER A 447 -22.34 5.75 -7.53
CA SER A 447 -20.94 5.35 -7.66
C SER A 447 -20.27 5.17 -6.30
N VAL A 448 -19.18 4.41 -6.26
CA VAL A 448 -18.47 4.08 -5.02
C VAL A 448 -16.94 4.22 -5.12
N PHE A 449 -16.32 4.86 -4.13
CA PHE A 449 -14.87 4.81 -3.91
C PHE A 449 -14.59 4.09 -2.59
N ALA A 450 -13.90 2.95 -2.64
CA ALA A 450 -13.73 2.06 -1.49
C ALA A 450 -12.26 1.74 -1.20
N VAL A 451 -11.88 1.77 0.09
CA VAL A 451 -10.56 1.37 0.61
C VAL A 451 -10.78 0.32 1.68
N LEU A 452 -10.63 -0.96 1.31
CA LEU A 452 -11.14 -2.11 2.06
C LEU A 452 -10.04 -3.10 2.44
N GLY A 453 -9.82 -3.36 3.73
CA GLY A 453 -8.92 -4.44 4.14
C GLY A 453 -7.45 -4.25 3.76
N ASN A 454 -6.96 -3.00 3.68
CA ASN A 454 -5.57 -2.72 3.34
C ASN A 454 -4.70 -2.60 4.60
N THR A 455 -3.42 -2.93 4.47
CA THR A 455 -2.43 -2.81 5.54
C THR A 455 -1.46 -1.67 5.26
N PHE A 456 -1.24 -0.80 6.24
CA PHE A 456 -0.36 0.36 6.14
C PHE A 456 0.80 0.27 7.15
N HIS A 457 2.01 0.26 6.61
CA HIS A 457 3.28 0.35 7.32
C HIS A 457 3.98 1.65 6.94
N MET A 458 3.73 2.73 7.68
CA MET A 458 4.27 4.06 7.36
C MET A 458 5.41 4.44 8.31
N ALA A 459 6.34 5.28 7.84
CA ALA A 459 7.54 5.70 8.58
C ALA A 459 7.29 6.73 9.71
N GLY A 460 6.23 6.50 10.50
CA GLY A 460 5.96 7.25 11.73
C GLY A 460 5.12 8.52 11.55
N ALA A 461 5.14 9.34 12.61
CA ALA A 461 4.11 10.33 12.98
C ALA A 461 3.91 11.53 12.04
N ASN A 462 4.71 11.68 10.97
CA ASN A 462 4.51 12.71 9.96
C ASN A 462 3.84 12.22 8.67
N SER A 463 3.60 10.90 8.57
CA SER A 463 2.99 10.28 7.40
C SER A 463 1.47 10.48 7.38
N THR A 464 0.86 10.42 6.20
CA THR A 464 -0.60 10.55 6.05
C THR A 464 -1.12 9.52 5.07
N LEU A 465 -2.07 8.66 5.44
CA LEU A 465 -2.49 7.57 4.55
C LEU A 465 -3.21 8.11 3.32
N ILE A 466 -4.28 8.86 3.51
CA ILE A 466 -5.08 9.48 2.45
C ILE A 466 -4.95 10.99 2.58
N HIS A 467 -4.28 11.60 1.61
CA HIS A 467 -4.06 13.04 1.56
C HIS A 467 -4.85 13.65 0.40
N LEU A 468 -5.86 14.45 0.72
CA LEU A 468 -6.69 15.14 -0.25
C LEU A 468 -6.32 16.63 -0.23
N GLU A 469 -5.47 17.04 -1.16
CA GLU A 469 -5.03 18.42 -1.30
C GLU A 469 -6.05 19.25 -2.09
N GLY A 470 -6.28 20.47 -1.64
CA GLY A 470 -7.16 21.43 -2.30
C GLY A 470 -6.82 22.87 -1.89
N THR A 471 -7.26 23.82 -2.70
CA THR A 471 -7.29 25.25 -2.35
C THR A 471 -8.59 25.60 -1.62
N ARG A 472 -8.66 26.78 -0.98
CA ARG A 472 -9.86 27.24 -0.24
C ARG A 472 -11.16 27.19 -1.04
N GLN A 473 -11.07 27.34 -2.37
CA GLN A 473 -12.22 27.35 -3.28
C GLN A 473 -12.46 26.00 -3.97
N SER A 474 -11.50 25.07 -3.89
CA SER A 474 -11.68 23.71 -4.44
C SER A 474 -12.45 22.81 -3.47
N LEU A 475 -13.15 21.82 -4.02
CA LEU A 475 -13.83 20.76 -3.27
C LEU A 475 -13.03 19.46 -3.39
N PRO A 476 -12.03 19.17 -2.52
CA PRO A 476 -11.17 18.00 -2.66
C PRO A 476 -11.90 16.68 -2.45
N LEU A 477 -13.05 16.69 -1.77
CA LEU A 477 -13.89 15.51 -1.62
C LEU A 477 -15.37 15.88 -1.85
N ASN A 478 -15.96 15.30 -2.89
CA ASN A 478 -17.37 15.40 -3.24
C ASN A 478 -17.97 14.00 -3.37
N VAL A 479 -18.96 13.67 -2.56
CA VAL A 479 -19.76 12.44 -2.68
C VAL A 479 -21.22 12.84 -2.87
N LEU A 480 -21.79 12.59 -4.04
CA LEU A 480 -23.04 13.21 -4.48
C LEU A 480 -24.02 12.20 -5.09
N ASN A 481 -25.32 12.46 -4.97
CA ASN A 481 -26.38 11.74 -5.69
C ASN A 481 -26.31 10.23 -5.49
N SER A 482 -26.73 9.77 -4.31
CA SER A 482 -26.82 8.35 -3.95
C SER A 482 -25.50 7.60 -4.15
N SER A 483 -24.39 8.21 -3.73
CA SER A 483 -23.04 7.63 -3.88
C SER A 483 -22.37 7.43 -2.53
N ALA A 484 -21.29 6.63 -2.51
CA ALA A 484 -20.56 6.36 -1.27
C ALA A 484 -19.04 6.47 -1.38
N LEU A 485 -18.41 6.98 -0.32
CA LEU A 485 -16.99 6.74 -0.04
C LEU A 485 -16.87 5.84 1.18
N VAL A 486 -16.19 4.72 1.08
CA VAL A 486 -16.13 3.70 2.13
C VAL A 486 -14.69 3.34 2.47
N ILE A 487 -14.27 3.57 3.71
CA ILE A 487 -12.96 3.19 4.24
C ILE A 487 -13.21 2.19 5.37
N ARG A 488 -13.00 0.90 5.10
CA ARG A 488 -13.40 -0.18 6.02
C ARG A 488 -12.31 -1.23 6.25
N GLY A 489 -12.15 -1.68 7.49
CA GLY A 489 -11.35 -2.86 7.81
C GLY A 489 -9.85 -2.71 7.58
N ASN A 490 -9.31 -1.48 7.56
CA ASN A 490 -7.89 -1.26 7.29
C ASN A 490 -7.07 -1.32 8.58
N VAL A 491 -5.81 -1.76 8.46
CA VAL A 491 -4.87 -1.88 9.58
C VAL A 491 -3.70 -0.92 9.41
N VAL A 492 -3.42 -0.10 10.43
CA VAL A 492 -2.34 0.88 10.45
C VAL A 492 -1.35 0.50 11.55
N SER A 493 -0.30 -0.19 11.15
CA SER A 493 0.68 -0.85 12.04
C SER A 493 1.61 0.07 12.82
N ARG A 494 1.67 1.38 12.49
CA ARG A 494 2.54 2.36 13.14
C ARG A 494 1.81 3.69 13.29
N PRO A 495 2.14 4.52 14.30
CA PRO A 495 1.51 5.83 14.44
C PRO A 495 1.74 6.73 13.22
N VAL A 496 0.69 7.42 12.78
CA VAL A 496 0.72 8.33 11.63
C VAL A 496 0.25 9.72 12.01
N LYS A 497 0.48 10.74 11.19
CA LYS A 497 -0.06 12.08 11.47
C LYS A 497 -1.57 12.08 11.35
N TYR A 498 -2.05 11.61 10.19
CA TYR A 498 -3.46 11.55 9.85
C TYR A 498 -3.76 10.26 9.08
N PHE A 499 -4.91 9.64 9.34
CA PHE A 499 -5.42 8.62 8.43
C PHE A 499 -5.93 9.32 7.17
N MET A 500 -6.86 10.26 7.33
CA MET A 500 -7.44 11.05 6.26
C MET A 500 -7.28 12.54 6.54
N ASN A 501 -6.61 13.26 5.64
CA ASN A 501 -6.39 14.70 5.76
C ASN A 501 -6.97 15.42 4.54
N ILE A 502 -8.03 16.19 4.78
CA ILE A 502 -8.78 16.94 3.77
C ILE A 502 -8.44 18.42 3.93
N LEU A 503 -7.66 18.95 2.98
CA LEU A 503 -7.11 20.31 3.08
C LEU A 503 -8.08 21.41 2.60
N SER A 504 -9.31 21.06 2.21
CA SER A 504 -10.36 22.02 1.82
C SER A 504 -11.77 21.47 2.10
N ILE A 505 -12.81 22.03 1.47
CA ILE A 505 -14.21 21.77 1.76
C ILE A 505 -14.55 20.30 1.46
N LEU A 506 -15.10 19.61 2.46
CA LEU A 506 -15.73 18.30 2.32
C LEU A 506 -17.20 18.52 1.95
N ARG A 507 -17.71 17.82 0.93
CA ARG A 507 -19.14 17.83 0.59
C ARG A 507 -19.69 16.42 0.39
N VAL A 508 -20.79 16.14 1.08
CA VAL A 508 -21.59 14.92 0.96
C VAL A 508 -23.04 15.34 0.79
N GLU A 509 -23.69 14.96 -0.31
CA GLU A 509 -24.98 15.56 -0.69
C GLU A 509 -25.92 14.58 -1.40
N SER A 510 -27.22 14.80 -1.25
CA SER A 510 -28.29 14.08 -1.94
C SER A 510 -28.24 12.58 -1.71
N HIS A 511 -28.63 12.14 -0.51
CA HIS A 511 -28.70 10.72 -0.13
C HIS A 511 -27.35 9.98 -0.26
N SER A 512 -26.23 10.68 -0.07
CA SER A 512 -24.88 10.11 -0.19
C SER A 512 -24.24 9.84 1.17
N ALA A 513 -23.27 8.94 1.20
CA ALA A 513 -22.63 8.50 2.44
C ALA A 513 -21.09 8.54 2.40
N VAL A 514 -20.47 8.94 3.50
CA VAL A 514 -19.04 8.71 3.78
C VAL A 514 -18.94 7.83 5.01
N VAL A 515 -18.37 6.63 4.85
CA VAL A 515 -18.29 5.60 5.89
C VAL A 515 -16.83 5.33 6.23
N PHE A 516 -16.48 5.50 7.49
CA PHE A 516 -15.16 5.18 8.04
C PHE A 516 -15.32 4.17 9.18
N GLN A 517 -15.15 2.88 8.87
CA GLN A 517 -15.65 1.80 9.72
C GLN A 517 -14.62 0.71 10.03
N GLY A 518 -14.49 0.26 11.27
CA GLY A 518 -13.75 -0.98 11.57
C GLY A 518 -12.25 -0.90 11.29
N ASN A 519 -11.62 0.28 11.37
CA ASN A 519 -10.19 0.44 11.12
C ASN A 519 -9.39 0.34 12.43
N ASP A 520 -8.26 -0.38 12.43
CA ASP A 520 -7.34 -0.55 13.57
C ASP A 520 -6.09 0.31 13.37
N MET A 521 -5.76 1.15 14.35
CA MET A 521 -4.69 2.13 14.26
C MET A 521 -3.84 2.17 15.53
N GLN A 522 -2.51 2.22 15.37
CA GLN A 522 -1.59 2.33 16.52
C GLN A 522 -1.56 3.71 17.20
N GLY A 523 -1.93 4.79 16.51
CA GLY A 523 -1.94 6.14 17.08
C GLY A 523 -1.89 7.25 16.02
N SER A 524 -2.37 8.44 16.37
CA SER A 524 -2.32 9.58 15.44
C SER A 524 -2.34 10.97 16.07
N LEU A 525 -2.10 12.01 15.26
CA LEU A 525 -2.41 13.38 15.68
C LEU A 525 -3.94 13.61 15.63
N ALA A 526 -4.54 13.23 14.51
CA ALA A 526 -5.99 13.12 14.33
C ALA A 526 -6.27 12.03 13.28
N VAL A 527 -7.35 11.26 13.40
CA VAL A 527 -7.64 10.20 12.42
C VAL A 527 -8.27 10.80 11.17
N PHE A 528 -9.40 11.49 11.35
CA PHE A 528 -10.16 12.15 10.29
C PHE A 528 -10.08 13.67 10.46
N TYR A 529 -9.34 14.34 9.58
CA TYR A 529 -9.09 15.78 9.70
C TYR A 529 -9.59 16.55 8.47
N SER A 530 -10.61 17.38 8.66
CA SER A 530 -11.07 18.36 7.66
C SER A 530 -10.66 19.77 8.09
N ARG A 531 -9.97 20.50 7.20
CA ARG A 531 -9.48 21.86 7.47
C ARG A 531 -10.45 22.98 7.11
N TYR A 532 -11.50 22.68 6.36
CA TYR A 532 -12.54 23.63 5.99
C TYR A 532 -13.93 23.02 6.21
N SER A 533 -14.97 23.82 6.00
CA SER A 533 -16.34 23.43 6.32
C SER A 533 -16.70 22.07 5.74
N SER A 534 -17.27 21.22 6.59
CA SER A 534 -17.84 19.94 6.16
C SER A 534 -19.32 20.13 5.87
N ASN A 535 -19.71 19.99 4.61
CA ASN A 535 -21.06 20.24 4.12
C ASN A 535 -21.75 18.89 3.89
N ILE A 536 -22.69 18.52 4.76
CA ILE A 536 -23.44 17.27 4.66
C ILE A 536 -24.91 17.66 4.49
N TYR A 537 -25.47 17.41 3.32
CA TYR A 537 -26.74 18.00 2.90
C TYR A 537 -27.71 16.98 2.31
N TYR A 538 -29.00 17.26 2.47
CA TYR A 538 -30.11 16.56 1.82
C TYR A 538 -30.08 15.06 2.11
N ASN A 539 -30.35 14.70 3.38
CA ASN A 539 -30.45 13.32 3.84
C ASN A 539 -29.18 12.50 3.60
N SER A 540 -28.02 13.14 3.73
CA SER A 540 -26.71 12.50 3.58
C SER A 540 -26.09 12.11 4.93
N TRP A 541 -25.02 11.31 4.89
CA TRP A 541 -24.45 10.72 6.10
C TRP A 541 -22.92 10.73 6.12
N LEU A 542 -22.36 11.14 7.25
CA LEU A 542 -20.95 10.92 7.59
C LEU A 542 -20.89 10.01 8.82
N GLN A 543 -20.47 8.77 8.65
CA GLN A 543 -20.37 7.76 9.70
C GLN A 543 -18.91 7.45 10.01
N LEU A 544 -18.55 7.54 11.30
CA LEU A 544 -17.24 7.13 11.82
C LEU A 544 -17.46 6.09 12.93
N SER A 545 -17.42 4.79 12.60
CA SER A 545 -17.88 3.74 13.51
C SER A 545 -16.96 2.54 13.71
N GLY A 546 -16.96 1.94 14.90
CA GLY A 546 -16.25 0.67 15.15
C GLY A 546 -14.73 0.72 15.01
N ASN A 547 -14.09 1.89 15.10
CA ASN A 547 -12.65 2.02 14.90
C ASN A 547 -11.88 1.82 16.22
N LEU A 548 -10.74 1.14 16.16
CA LEU A 548 -9.85 0.92 17.30
C LEU A 548 -8.61 1.80 17.18
N CYS A 549 -8.38 2.65 18.16
CA CYS A 549 -7.15 3.44 18.31
C CYS A 549 -6.37 2.93 19.53
N ARG A 550 -5.26 2.23 19.29
CA ARG A 550 -4.42 1.66 20.35
C ARG A 550 -3.57 2.68 21.09
N GLU A 551 -3.42 3.88 20.54
CA GLU A 551 -3.04 5.06 21.29
C GLU A 551 -3.95 6.20 20.86
N SER A 552 -4.47 6.91 21.85
CA SER A 552 -5.48 7.95 21.64
C SER A 552 -4.93 9.07 20.77
N PRO A 553 -5.71 9.59 19.81
CA PRO A 553 -5.26 10.70 18.99
C PRO A 553 -4.93 11.94 19.85
N LEU A 554 -3.79 12.59 19.59
CA LEU A 554 -3.33 13.73 20.39
C LEU A 554 -4.31 14.92 20.41
N HIS A 555 -4.97 15.20 19.28
CA HIS A 555 -5.95 16.29 19.19
C HIS A 555 -7.39 15.79 19.31
N ALA A 556 -7.81 14.93 18.38
CA ALA A 556 -9.14 14.33 18.34
C ALA A 556 -9.15 13.18 17.33
N PHE A 557 -10.04 12.21 17.50
CA PHE A 557 -10.29 11.19 16.48
C PHE A 557 -10.83 11.83 15.20
N ALA A 558 -11.94 12.55 15.28
CA ALA A 558 -12.49 13.32 14.19
C ALA A 558 -12.43 14.82 14.51
N SER A 559 -11.80 15.60 13.64
CA SER A 559 -11.77 17.06 13.75
C SER A 559 -12.24 17.70 12.45
N LEU A 560 -13.38 18.39 12.54
CA LEU A 560 -14.09 18.99 11.42
C LEU A 560 -14.04 20.52 11.57
N TYR A 561 -12.98 21.12 11.04
CA TYR A 561 -12.67 22.54 11.21
C TYR A 561 -13.15 23.38 10.02
N PRO A 562 -13.74 24.58 10.19
CA PRO A 562 -14.14 25.15 11.47
C PRO A 562 -15.54 24.71 11.90
N LYS A 563 -16.40 24.30 10.95
CA LYS A 563 -17.82 24.03 11.20
C LYS A 563 -18.33 22.88 10.33
N VAL A 564 -19.48 22.33 10.73
CA VAL A 564 -20.22 21.33 9.96
C VAL A 564 -21.58 21.91 9.61
N ASN A 565 -22.03 21.74 8.37
CA ASN A 565 -23.38 22.07 7.93
C ASN A 565 -24.12 20.74 7.72
N LEU A 566 -25.36 20.61 8.24
CA LEU A 566 -26.04 19.31 8.40
C LEU A 566 -27.49 19.31 7.86
N CYS A 567 -27.82 20.04 6.80
CA CYS A 567 -29.22 20.17 6.35
C CYS A 567 -29.91 18.81 6.12
N ASP A 568 -30.87 18.48 6.99
CA ASP A 568 -31.61 17.20 7.05
C ASP A 568 -30.70 15.96 7.05
N SER A 569 -29.45 16.11 7.53
CA SER A 569 -28.39 15.12 7.38
C SER A 569 -27.78 14.75 8.73
N THR A 570 -27.08 13.61 8.75
CA THR A 570 -26.59 13.01 10.00
C THR A 570 -25.07 12.89 10.00
N LEU A 571 -24.46 13.23 11.13
CA LEU A 571 -23.07 12.88 11.46
C LEU A 571 -23.09 11.90 12.64
N SER A 572 -22.57 10.70 12.46
CA SER A 572 -22.48 9.70 13.53
C SER A 572 -21.05 9.32 13.88
N VAL A 573 -20.82 9.17 15.19
CA VAL A 573 -19.55 8.69 15.75
C VAL A 573 -19.86 7.62 16.79
N SER A 574 -19.71 6.34 16.46
CA SER A 574 -20.22 5.25 17.32
C SER A 574 -19.31 4.04 17.45
N GLY A 575 -19.31 3.37 18.59
CA GLY A 575 -18.57 2.11 18.78
C GLY A 575 -17.05 2.25 18.61
N ASN A 576 -16.48 3.45 18.73
CA ASN A 576 -15.04 3.63 18.61
C ASN A 576 -14.35 3.41 19.95
N GLU A 577 -13.26 2.66 19.94
CA GLU A 577 -12.48 2.32 21.13
C GLU A 577 -11.13 3.02 21.10
N PHE A 578 -10.76 3.63 22.22
CA PHE A 578 -9.52 4.38 22.36
C PHE A 578 -8.74 3.86 23.56
N MET A 579 -7.46 3.54 23.39
CA MET A 579 -6.56 3.35 24.51
C MET A 579 -5.82 4.67 24.78
N SER A 580 -5.82 5.17 26.02
CA SER A 580 -5.20 6.45 26.36
C SER A 580 -4.48 6.38 27.70
N SER A 581 -3.21 6.76 27.71
CA SER A 581 -2.44 6.93 28.96
C SER A 581 -3.00 8.04 29.86
N THR A 582 -3.62 9.07 29.30
CA THR A 582 -4.28 10.16 30.07
C THR A 582 -5.69 9.79 30.54
N GLY A 583 -6.24 8.68 30.06
CA GLY A 583 -7.61 8.23 30.34
C GLY A 583 -8.69 9.10 29.69
N MET A 584 -8.35 9.94 28.71
CA MET A 584 -9.28 10.85 28.05
C MET A 584 -8.94 11.02 26.58
N THR A 585 -9.95 11.11 25.72
CA THR A 585 -9.76 11.53 24.32
C THR A 585 -10.94 12.34 23.81
N LYS A 586 -10.75 13.08 22.72
CA LYS A 586 -11.85 13.75 22.01
C LYS A 586 -12.26 12.89 20.82
N ALA A 587 -13.45 12.30 20.85
CA ALA A 587 -13.95 11.54 19.70
C ALA A 587 -14.32 12.48 18.54
N LEU A 588 -14.97 13.61 18.85
CA LEU A 588 -15.39 14.59 17.86
C LEU A 588 -15.07 16.00 18.33
N TRP A 589 -14.51 16.81 17.41
CA TRP A 589 -14.24 18.21 17.63
C TRP A 589 -14.72 19.08 16.46
N ILE A 590 -15.70 19.93 16.77
CA ILE A 590 -16.25 20.96 15.89
C ILE A 590 -16.06 22.31 16.60
N PRO A 591 -15.17 23.20 16.14
CA PRO A 591 -14.80 24.39 16.91
C PRO A 591 -15.76 25.58 16.76
N ALA A 592 -16.44 25.72 15.63
CA ALA A 592 -17.30 26.88 15.33
C ALA A 592 -18.75 26.48 15.03
N VAL A 593 -19.64 27.43 15.29
CA VAL A 593 -21.08 27.31 15.01
C VAL A 593 -21.31 27.47 13.51
N SER A 594 -22.28 26.71 12.99
CA SER A 594 -22.84 26.95 11.66
C SER A 594 -24.19 27.65 11.74
N SER A 595 -24.48 28.48 10.74
CA SER A 595 -25.81 29.03 10.48
C SER A 595 -26.73 28.08 9.69
N ASP A 596 -26.19 26.96 9.17
CA ASP A 596 -26.86 26.07 8.22
C ASP A 596 -27.03 24.66 8.83
N LEU A 597 -27.90 24.58 9.82
CA LEU A 597 -28.13 23.40 10.67
C LEU A 597 -29.57 22.85 10.58
N LYS A 598 -30.31 23.22 9.52
CA LYS A 598 -31.73 22.89 9.38
C LYS A 598 -31.97 21.39 9.57
N LYS A 599 -32.59 21.00 10.70
CA LYS A 599 -32.91 19.61 11.06
C LYS A 599 -31.72 18.62 10.98
N GLY A 600 -30.50 19.13 11.14
CA GLY A 600 -29.31 18.29 11.19
C GLY A 600 -29.11 17.64 12.55
N GLU A 601 -28.61 16.41 12.56
CA GLU A 601 -28.40 15.64 13.79
C GLU A 601 -26.93 15.18 13.91
N ILE A 602 -26.41 15.24 15.14
CA ILE A 602 -25.15 14.58 15.50
C ILE A 602 -25.45 13.48 16.50
N VAL A 603 -25.08 12.24 16.19
CA VAL A 603 -25.30 11.09 17.07
C VAL A 603 -23.98 10.48 17.47
N ALA A 604 -23.72 10.42 18.77
CA ALA A 604 -22.59 9.68 19.31
C ALA A 604 -23.10 8.56 20.22
N ALA A 605 -22.64 7.33 20.00
CA ALA A 605 -23.11 6.18 20.76
C ALA A 605 -21.97 5.23 21.11
N CYS A 606 -21.85 4.85 22.39
CA CYS A 606 -20.91 3.84 22.88
C CYS A 606 -19.46 4.02 22.36
N ASN A 607 -18.87 5.20 22.52
CA ASN A 607 -17.43 5.36 22.32
C ASN A 607 -16.73 5.23 23.67
N THR A 608 -15.62 4.49 23.74
CA THR A 608 -14.96 4.15 25.01
C THR A 608 -13.48 4.55 25.01
N VAL A 609 -12.98 4.97 26.18
CA VAL A 609 -11.55 5.12 26.46
C VAL A 609 -11.16 4.13 27.54
N ASN A 610 -10.20 3.25 27.25
CA ASN A 610 -9.76 2.17 28.16
C ASN A 610 -10.93 1.34 28.70
N GLY A 611 -11.93 1.05 27.84
CA GLY A 611 -13.15 0.31 28.21
C GLY A 611 -14.20 1.10 29.02
N GLY A 612 -13.93 2.37 29.40
CA GLY A 612 -14.89 3.23 30.08
C GLY A 612 -15.41 4.37 29.19
N GLU A 613 -16.59 4.90 29.48
CA GLU A 613 -17.25 5.97 28.68
C GLU A 613 -16.67 7.39 28.92
N ARG A 614 -15.36 7.53 29.17
CA ARG A 614 -14.69 8.83 29.43
C ARG A 614 -14.30 9.59 28.16
N VAL A 615 -15.16 9.56 27.15
CA VAL A 615 -14.95 10.23 25.86
C VAL A 615 -15.47 11.66 25.89
N LYS A 616 -14.70 12.62 25.37
CA LYS A 616 -15.13 14.01 25.21
C LYS A 616 -15.65 14.30 23.80
N TYR A 617 -16.68 15.14 23.75
CA TYR A 617 -17.22 15.71 22.52
C TYR A 617 -17.18 17.22 22.64
N SER A 618 -16.42 17.88 21.77
CA SER A 618 -16.36 19.34 21.74
C SER A 618 -17.22 19.82 20.58
N ILE A 619 -18.53 19.96 20.86
CA ILE A 619 -19.56 20.32 19.89
C ILE A 619 -20.29 21.56 20.43
N PRO A 620 -20.46 22.64 19.64
CA PRO A 620 -21.25 23.79 20.06
C PRO A 620 -22.70 23.40 20.33
N SER A 621 -23.34 23.99 21.34
CA SER A 621 -24.71 23.66 21.76
C SER A 621 -25.79 23.90 20.69
N VAL A 622 -25.48 24.65 19.64
CA VAL A 622 -26.39 24.91 18.51
C VAL A 622 -26.61 23.64 17.66
N TYR A 623 -25.69 22.67 17.71
CA TYR A 623 -25.90 21.36 17.10
C TYR A 623 -26.77 20.51 18.01
N ASN A 624 -27.84 19.92 17.47
CA ASN A 624 -28.69 18.96 18.19
C ASN A 624 -27.94 17.62 18.32
N ALA A 625 -27.07 17.54 19.33
CA ALA A 625 -26.19 16.39 19.54
C ALA A 625 -26.78 15.42 20.58
N THR A 626 -27.04 14.19 20.15
CA THR A 626 -27.51 13.09 20.99
C THR A 626 -26.32 12.21 21.36
N ILE A 627 -26.03 12.05 22.66
CA ILE A 627 -24.92 11.24 23.17
C ILE A 627 -25.51 10.08 23.99
N LEU A 628 -25.32 8.85 23.52
CA LEU A 628 -25.85 7.63 24.12
C LEU A 628 -24.74 6.80 24.78
N SER A 629 -25.09 6.20 25.92
CA SER A 629 -24.25 5.21 26.61
C SER A 629 -24.24 3.87 25.88
N CYS A 630 -23.33 2.98 26.27
CA CYS A 630 -23.24 1.61 25.79
C CYS A 630 -24.38 0.71 26.27
N SER A 631 -25.21 1.16 27.23
CA SER A 631 -26.38 0.41 27.69
C SER A 631 -27.52 0.37 26.67
N ASP A 632 -27.64 1.41 25.83
CA ASP A 632 -28.58 1.51 24.73
C ASP A 632 -27.79 1.60 23.41
N PRO A 633 -27.11 0.52 22.98
CA PRO A 633 -26.14 0.60 21.87
C PRO A 633 -26.81 0.95 20.53
N CYS A 634 -28.14 0.84 20.45
CA CYS A 634 -28.87 0.93 19.19
C CYS A 634 -29.50 2.29 18.91
N ALA A 635 -28.67 3.26 18.54
CA ALA A 635 -29.15 4.41 17.77
C ALA A 635 -29.24 4.04 16.29
N LEU A 636 -30.46 4.05 15.73
CA LEU A 636 -30.70 3.87 14.30
C LEU A 636 -29.77 4.74 13.45
N ALA A 637 -29.71 6.03 13.77
CA ALA A 637 -28.89 7.02 13.08
C ALA A 637 -27.37 6.85 13.29
N ALA A 638 -26.95 5.97 14.21
CA ALA A 638 -25.55 5.62 14.41
C ALA A 638 -25.11 4.42 13.55
N SER A 639 -25.97 3.43 13.36
CA SER A 639 -25.64 2.16 12.71
C SER A 639 -26.17 2.05 11.27
N CYS A 640 -27.35 2.62 11.00
CA CYS A 640 -28.05 2.51 9.73
C CYS A 640 -28.07 3.86 9.00
N PHE A 641 -27.94 3.87 7.68
CA PHE A 641 -28.06 5.10 6.91
C PHE A 641 -29.54 5.56 6.90
N PRO A 642 -29.90 6.70 7.52
CA PRO A 642 -31.30 7.03 7.77
C PRO A 642 -32.15 7.17 6.50
N ALA A 643 -31.53 7.61 5.40
CA ALA A 643 -32.24 7.88 4.16
C ALA A 643 -32.78 6.61 3.46
N TYR A 644 -32.15 5.46 3.70
CA TYR A 644 -32.52 4.18 3.08
C TYR A 644 -32.82 3.09 4.12
N THR A 645 -33.26 3.46 5.33
CA THR A 645 -33.65 2.51 6.38
C THR A 645 -35.16 2.58 6.61
N THR A 646 -35.86 1.43 6.59
CA THR A 646 -37.31 1.36 6.86
C THR A 646 -37.62 1.08 8.32
N THR A 647 -37.07 -0.02 8.85
CA THR A 647 -37.11 -0.37 10.27
C THR A 647 -35.73 -0.84 10.73
N ALA A 648 -35.45 -0.83 12.03
CA ALA A 648 -34.35 -1.63 12.55
C ALA A 648 -34.78 -2.31 13.85
N LEU A 649 -34.25 -3.50 14.07
CA LEU A 649 -34.54 -4.30 15.24
C LEU A 649 -33.69 -3.79 16.41
N SER A 650 -34.31 -3.60 17.57
CA SER A 650 -33.62 -3.22 18.80
C SER A 650 -32.62 -4.27 19.25
N ASP A 651 -32.84 -5.52 18.86
CA ASP A 651 -31.94 -6.65 19.14
C ASP A 651 -30.89 -6.75 18.01
N GLY A 652 -29.64 -6.38 18.32
CA GLY A 652 -28.49 -6.51 17.42
C GLY A 652 -28.25 -5.38 16.40
N CYS A 653 -29.05 -4.31 16.38
CA CYS A 653 -28.92 -3.20 15.45
C CYS A 653 -28.93 -3.55 13.96
N ALA A 654 -29.66 -4.61 13.62
CA ALA A 654 -29.87 -4.98 12.23
C ALA A 654 -30.80 -3.98 11.54
N CYS A 655 -30.32 -3.38 10.46
CA CYS A 655 -31.05 -2.45 9.62
C CYS A 655 -31.88 -3.22 8.58
N THR A 656 -33.13 -2.84 8.38
CA THR A 656 -33.90 -3.27 7.20
C THR A 656 -33.91 -2.12 6.20
N CYS A 657 -33.45 -2.40 4.97
CA CYS A 657 -33.25 -1.36 3.99
C CYS A 657 -34.54 -1.03 3.22
N ALA A 658 -34.72 0.24 2.91
CA ALA A 658 -35.67 0.70 1.91
C ALA A 658 -35.18 0.32 0.51
N GLU A 659 -36.06 0.48 -0.49
CA GLU A 659 -35.66 0.33 -1.88
C GLU A 659 -34.48 1.28 -2.22
N GLY A 660 -33.43 0.72 -2.82
CA GLY A 660 -32.17 1.42 -3.11
C GLY A 660 -31.10 1.36 -2.00
N GLY A 661 -31.42 0.86 -0.81
CA GLY A 661 -30.43 0.62 0.25
C GLY A 661 -29.73 -0.74 0.09
N HIS A 662 -28.41 -0.76 0.28
CA HIS A 662 -27.56 -1.93 0.09
C HIS A 662 -26.71 -2.26 1.32
N GLY A 663 -26.61 -3.55 1.63
CA GLY A 663 -25.80 -4.11 2.74
C GLY A 663 -26.33 -3.77 4.14
N ASP A 664 -25.61 -4.20 5.16
CA ASP A 664 -26.07 -4.13 6.56
C ASP A 664 -26.34 -2.71 7.09
N ALA A 665 -25.70 -1.70 6.49
CA ALA A 665 -25.88 -0.29 6.85
C ALA A 665 -26.81 0.47 5.91
N CYS A 666 -27.45 -0.21 4.94
CA CYS A 666 -28.35 0.37 3.95
C CYS A 666 -27.75 1.54 3.16
N LEU A 667 -26.52 1.35 2.66
CA LEU A 667 -25.80 2.36 1.88
C LEU A 667 -26.45 2.57 0.51
N PRO A 668 -26.29 3.75 -0.12
CA PRO A 668 -26.96 4.07 -1.38
C PRO A 668 -26.42 3.30 -2.59
N VAL A 669 -25.32 2.57 -2.41
CA VAL A 669 -24.65 1.78 -3.44
C VAL A 669 -24.04 0.55 -2.79
N ALA A 670 -24.09 -0.59 -3.49
CA ALA A 670 -23.44 -1.82 -3.04
C ALA A 670 -21.92 -1.60 -2.93
N VAL A 671 -21.36 -1.90 -1.76
CA VAL A 671 -19.91 -1.87 -1.54
C VAL A 671 -19.36 -3.23 -1.95
N PRO A 672 -18.44 -3.31 -2.91
CA PRO A 672 -17.80 -4.57 -3.27
C PRO A 672 -17.14 -5.18 -2.03
N GLU A 673 -17.40 -6.45 -1.75
CA GLU A 673 -16.78 -7.09 -0.58
C GLU A 673 -15.25 -7.15 -0.76
N PRO A 674 -14.47 -6.97 0.31
CA PRO A 674 -13.06 -7.32 0.25
C PRO A 674 -12.94 -8.77 -0.22
N PRO A 675 -11.93 -9.14 -1.02
CA PRO A 675 -11.69 -10.53 -1.38
C PRO A 675 -11.76 -11.36 -0.11
N SER A 676 -12.62 -12.38 -0.09
CA SER A 676 -12.53 -13.38 0.95
C SER A 676 -11.10 -13.92 0.89
N THR A 677 -10.40 -13.86 2.02
CA THR A 677 -9.06 -14.40 2.10
C THR A 677 -9.06 -15.91 1.87
N ASP A 678 -10.21 -16.59 1.87
CA ASP A 678 -10.30 -18.05 1.80
C ASP A 678 -10.17 -18.69 0.39
N GLY A 679 -10.01 -17.92 -0.70
CA GLY A 679 -10.10 -18.49 -2.07
C GLY A 679 -8.89 -18.34 -3.01
N ALA A 680 -8.02 -17.34 -2.79
CA ALA A 680 -6.84 -17.14 -3.64
C ALA A 680 -5.62 -17.87 -3.05
N ASP A 681 -4.64 -18.18 -3.88
CA ASP A 681 -3.38 -18.81 -3.47
C ASP A 681 -2.60 -17.86 -2.53
N LEU A 682 -2.94 -17.88 -1.23
CA LEU A 682 -2.53 -16.94 -0.18
C LEU A 682 -1.03 -16.98 0.17
N CYS A 683 -0.29 -17.91 -0.41
CA CYS A 683 1.09 -18.12 -0.05
C CYS A 683 1.98 -17.05 -0.68
N VAL A 684 2.73 -16.34 0.15
CA VAL A 684 3.85 -15.52 -0.31
C VAL A 684 4.96 -16.48 -0.73
N ARG A 685 5.37 -16.44 -2.01
CA ARG A 685 6.35 -17.37 -2.59
C ARG A 685 7.64 -16.71 -3.05
N ASP A 686 8.78 -17.35 -2.75
CA ASP A 686 10.09 -17.06 -3.35
C ASP A 686 10.55 -15.59 -3.23
N VAL A 687 10.16 -14.92 -2.14
CA VAL A 687 10.53 -13.53 -1.84
C VAL A 687 11.64 -13.47 -0.80
N ARG A 688 12.46 -12.42 -0.83
CA ARG A 688 13.37 -12.06 0.26
C ARG A 688 12.76 -10.96 1.13
N VAL A 689 12.76 -11.15 2.44
CA VAL A 689 12.19 -10.21 3.41
C VAL A 689 13.25 -9.82 4.43
N ASP A 690 13.71 -8.58 4.36
CA ASP A 690 14.77 -8.06 5.24
C ASP A 690 14.22 -7.23 6.43
N VAL A 691 12.90 -7.21 6.63
CA VAL A 691 12.22 -6.49 7.72
C VAL A 691 11.45 -7.46 8.60
N GLU A 692 11.27 -7.11 9.86
CA GLU A 692 10.51 -7.92 10.82
C GLU A 692 9.06 -8.12 10.34
N VAL A 693 8.56 -9.34 10.45
CA VAL A 693 7.21 -9.71 10.02
C VAL A 693 6.37 -10.10 11.24
N ASN A 694 5.26 -9.39 11.43
CA ASN A 694 4.19 -9.82 12.33
C ASN A 694 3.05 -10.37 11.45
N ALA A 695 2.96 -11.69 11.37
CA ALA A 695 2.00 -12.39 10.53
C ALA A 695 0.77 -12.84 11.33
N GLY A 696 -0.36 -12.97 10.63
CA GLY A 696 -1.60 -13.53 11.18
C GLY A 696 -2.66 -12.49 11.56
N LEU A 697 -2.28 -11.23 11.78
CA LEU A 697 -3.22 -10.22 12.29
C LEU A 697 -4.45 -10.04 11.38
N GLY A 698 -5.62 -10.45 11.89
CA GLY A 698 -6.89 -10.33 11.18
C GLY A 698 -7.13 -11.34 10.06
N THR A 699 -6.23 -12.31 9.86
CA THR A 699 -6.32 -13.34 8.81
C THR A 699 -6.52 -14.74 9.38
N SER A 700 -7.29 -15.59 8.69
CA SER A 700 -7.49 -17.02 9.01
C SER A 700 -6.32 -17.91 8.56
N VAL A 701 -5.53 -17.44 7.59
CA VAL A 701 -4.43 -18.20 6.99
C VAL A 701 -3.15 -17.36 6.93
N VAL A 702 -2.03 -17.96 7.34
CA VAL A 702 -0.67 -17.45 7.13
C VAL A 702 0.07 -18.47 6.29
N CYS A 703 0.54 -18.10 5.10
CA CYS A 703 1.30 -19.00 4.25
C CYS A 703 2.55 -18.36 3.64
N TYR A 704 3.70 -18.98 3.84
CA TYR A 704 4.99 -18.62 3.24
C TYR A 704 5.64 -19.87 2.63
N VAL A 705 6.09 -19.79 1.38
CA VAL A 705 6.74 -20.90 0.68
C VAL A 705 8.02 -20.41 -0.01
N GLY A 706 9.19 -20.99 0.26
CA GLY A 706 10.44 -20.58 -0.41
C GLY A 706 10.95 -19.19 0.00
N VAL A 707 10.45 -18.61 1.09
CA VAL A 707 10.76 -17.23 1.48
C VAL A 707 12.05 -17.18 2.30
N THR A 708 12.92 -16.22 1.99
CA THR A 708 14.14 -15.95 2.75
C THR A 708 13.94 -14.77 3.70
N PHE A 709 13.98 -15.01 5.01
CA PHE A 709 13.85 -13.99 6.05
C PHE A 709 15.21 -13.60 6.63
N ALA A 710 15.52 -12.31 6.64
CA ALA A 710 16.72 -11.76 7.27
C ALA A 710 16.43 -10.98 8.56
N ALA A 711 15.18 -10.99 9.02
CA ALA A 711 14.71 -10.46 10.28
C ALA A 711 13.62 -11.38 10.86
N ASP A 712 13.32 -11.22 12.15
CA ASP A 712 12.41 -12.10 12.89
C ASP A 712 10.99 -12.16 12.27
N VAL A 713 10.41 -13.35 12.36
CA VAL A 713 9.03 -13.61 11.93
C VAL A 713 8.23 -14.06 13.15
N VAL A 714 7.21 -13.29 13.51
CA VAL A 714 6.29 -13.60 14.59
C VAL A 714 4.93 -13.92 14.00
N VAL A 715 4.50 -15.16 14.17
CA VAL A 715 3.14 -15.62 13.90
C VAL A 715 2.39 -15.65 15.22
N ASP A 716 1.62 -14.61 15.47
CA ASP A 716 0.74 -14.56 16.64
C ASP A 716 -0.59 -15.22 16.27
N VAL A 717 -0.73 -16.48 16.64
CA VAL A 717 -1.90 -17.30 16.33
C VAL A 717 -3.11 -16.80 17.08
N GLU A 718 -2.97 -16.17 18.25
CA GLU A 718 -4.08 -15.56 19.00
C GLU A 718 -4.70 -14.38 18.25
N SER A 719 -3.86 -13.59 17.56
CA SER A 719 -4.25 -12.43 16.74
C SER A 719 -4.87 -12.78 15.38
N MET A 720 -4.91 -14.06 15.00
CA MET A 720 -5.57 -14.54 13.78
C MET A 720 -7.09 -14.52 13.89
N SER A 721 -7.78 -14.43 12.75
CA SER A 721 -9.25 -14.47 12.67
C SER A 721 -9.76 -15.88 12.35
N GLY A 722 -11.05 -16.12 12.60
CA GLY A 722 -11.71 -17.40 12.30
C GLY A 722 -11.54 -18.48 13.37
N SER A 723 -12.45 -19.46 13.32
CA SER A 723 -12.46 -20.65 14.20
C SER A 723 -11.38 -21.66 13.83
N VAL A 724 -10.93 -21.66 12.57
CA VAL A 724 -9.84 -22.49 12.05
C VAL A 724 -8.71 -21.57 11.60
N ARG A 725 -7.53 -21.74 12.19
CA ARG A 725 -6.36 -20.89 11.92
C ARG A 725 -5.24 -21.73 11.33
N ASN A 726 -4.92 -21.50 10.07
CA ASN A 726 -3.93 -22.28 9.33
C ASN A 726 -2.63 -21.50 9.19
N VAL A 727 -1.52 -22.09 9.61
CA VAL A 727 -0.19 -21.50 9.47
C VAL A 727 0.69 -22.48 8.72
N THR A 728 1.29 -22.04 7.62
CA THR A 728 2.21 -22.85 6.82
C THR A 728 3.46 -22.05 6.48
N LEU A 729 4.62 -22.58 6.88
CA LEU A 729 5.93 -22.12 6.44
C LEU A 729 6.64 -23.31 5.81
N ALA A 730 6.78 -23.30 4.49
CA ALA A 730 7.37 -24.41 3.72
C ALA A 730 8.65 -23.95 3.00
N ASN A 731 9.76 -24.67 3.16
CA ASN A 731 11.04 -24.38 2.49
C ASN A 731 11.54 -22.94 2.71
N CYS A 732 11.29 -22.38 3.89
CA CYS A 732 11.72 -21.02 4.23
C CYS A 732 13.13 -21.01 4.82
N THR A 733 13.92 -19.98 4.52
CA THR A 733 15.30 -19.85 5.00
C THR A 733 15.46 -18.63 5.90
N PHE A 734 16.06 -18.80 7.08
CA PHE A 734 16.32 -17.74 8.05
C PHE A 734 17.81 -17.41 8.09
N VAL A 735 18.13 -16.17 7.71
CA VAL A 735 19.50 -15.66 7.57
C VAL A 735 19.75 -14.51 8.55
N ARG A 736 21.03 -14.17 8.76
CA ARG A 736 21.49 -13.06 9.62
C ARG A 736 20.98 -13.12 11.07
N GLY A 737 20.68 -14.30 11.60
CA GLY A 737 20.20 -14.47 12.98
C GLY A 737 18.69 -14.26 13.16
N ALA A 738 17.94 -14.15 12.06
CA ALA A 738 16.48 -14.11 12.11
C ALA A 738 15.91 -15.38 12.74
N SER A 739 14.87 -15.22 13.58
CA SER A 739 14.20 -16.34 14.25
C SER A 739 12.69 -16.37 13.93
N LEU A 740 12.12 -17.57 13.96
CA LEU A 740 10.68 -17.79 13.83
C LEU A 740 10.04 -17.94 15.22
N TYR A 741 8.95 -17.23 15.46
CA TYR A 741 8.15 -17.33 16.67
C TYR A 741 6.72 -17.70 16.27
N VAL A 742 6.24 -18.86 16.70
CA VAL A 742 4.83 -19.24 16.61
C VAL A 742 4.25 -19.21 18.00
N VAL A 743 3.34 -18.27 18.24
CA VAL A 743 2.86 -17.94 19.57
C VAL A 743 1.35 -18.19 19.65
N GLY A 744 0.94 -19.10 20.53
CA GLY A 744 -0.45 -19.33 20.88
C GLY A 744 -0.94 -18.42 22.02
N TRP A 745 -2.08 -18.79 22.60
CA TRP A 745 -2.77 -18.02 23.63
C TRP A 745 -2.04 -18.05 24.95
N ARG A 746 -1.87 -16.87 25.57
CA ARG A 746 -1.29 -16.74 26.92
C ARG A 746 -2.23 -17.31 28.00
N SER A 747 -3.54 -17.16 27.81
CA SER A 747 -4.60 -17.73 28.64
C SER A 747 -5.17 -19.01 28.02
N ASP A 748 -6.18 -19.61 28.66
CA ASP A 748 -6.84 -20.78 28.09
C ASP A 748 -7.48 -20.43 26.73
N PRO A 749 -7.09 -21.13 25.65
CA PRO A 749 -7.63 -20.88 24.32
C PRO A 749 -9.10 -21.34 24.26
N PRO A 750 -9.95 -20.69 23.44
CA PRO A 750 -11.36 -21.08 23.36
C PRO A 750 -11.49 -22.47 22.72
N ALA A 751 -12.24 -23.37 23.38
CA ALA A 751 -12.33 -24.78 23.00
C ALA A 751 -12.94 -25.04 21.60
N GLU A 752 -13.70 -24.09 21.07
CA GLU A 752 -14.34 -24.18 19.75
C GLU A 752 -13.40 -23.86 18.59
N HIS A 753 -12.20 -23.36 18.87
CA HIS A 753 -11.20 -23.02 17.85
C HIS A 753 -10.24 -24.18 17.59
N ARG A 754 -9.53 -24.13 16.47
CA ARG A 754 -8.39 -25.00 16.17
C ARG A 754 -7.29 -24.26 15.43
N ALA A 755 -6.05 -24.64 15.69
CA ALA A 755 -4.89 -24.15 14.95
C ALA A 755 -4.14 -25.32 14.32
N ASP A 756 -3.93 -25.25 13.01
CA ASP A 756 -3.12 -26.21 12.26
C ASP A 756 -1.85 -25.48 11.77
N VAL A 757 -0.72 -25.75 12.42
CA VAL A 757 0.59 -25.13 12.15
C VAL A 757 1.53 -26.16 11.54
N LEU A 758 2.03 -25.86 10.34
CA LEU A 758 3.02 -26.66 9.62
C LEU A 758 4.26 -25.81 9.32
N ILE A 759 5.38 -26.20 9.92
CA ILE A 759 6.73 -25.70 9.61
C ILE A 759 7.48 -26.86 8.96
N SER A 760 7.70 -26.78 7.65
CA SER A 760 8.30 -27.86 6.86
C SER A 760 9.48 -27.35 6.04
N GLY A 761 10.60 -28.06 6.01
CA GLY A 761 11.75 -27.64 5.19
C GLY A 761 12.41 -26.35 5.66
N LEU A 762 12.25 -25.96 6.94
CA LEU A 762 12.81 -24.71 7.44
C LEU A 762 14.31 -24.83 7.62
N GLU A 763 15.06 -23.86 7.12
CA GLU A 763 16.52 -23.82 7.24
C GLU A 763 16.96 -22.58 8.01
N SER A 764 17.64 -22.77 9.15
CA SER A 764 18.30 -21.69 9.89
C SER A 764 19.73 -22.14 10.22
N ARG A 765 20.74 -21.45 9.67
CA ARG A 765 22.16 -21.73 9.99
C ARG A 765 22.90 -20.56 10.61
N SER A 766 22.23 -19.41 10.71
CA SER A 766 22.91 -18.13 10.95
C SER A 766 22.79 -17.62 12.40
N GLY A 767 22.60 -18.54 13.34
CA GLY A 767 22.38 -18.23 14.77
C GLY A 767 20.96 -17.73 15.09
N GLY A 768 20.00 -17.99 14.21
CA GLY A 768 18.58 -17.85 14.51
C GLY A 768 17.96 -19.20 14.85
N GLY A 769 16.78 -19.21 15.46
CA GLY A 769 16.10 -20.45 15.83
C GLY A 769 14.59 -20.38 15.71
N VAL A 770 13.92 -21.36 16.31
CA VAL A 770 12.46 -21.49 16.26
C VAL A 770 11.91 -21.53 17.69
N VAL A 771 10.88 -20.73 17.95
CA VAL A 771 10.13 -20.74 19.21
C VAL A 771 8.69 -21.14 18.94
N VAL A 772 8.20 -22.17 19.64
CA VAL A 772 6.78 -22.50 19.74
C VAL A 772 6.34 -22.22 21.18
N ALA A 773 5.44 -21.26 21.37
CA ALA A 773 5.10 -20.76 22.69
C ALA A 773 3.60 -20.82 23.01
N ASN A 774 3.32 -20.95 24.32
CA ASN A 774 2.01 -20.88 24.95
C ASN A 774 1.03 -22.01 24.54
N ARG A 775 -0.28 -21.76 24.70
CA ARG A 775 -1.33 -22.78 24.61
C ARG A 775 -2.01 -22.77 23.24
N PHE A 776 -2.49 -23.94 22.81
CA PHE A 776 -3.24 -24.11 21.58
C PHE A 776 -4.59 -24.81 21.86
N PRO A 777 -5.68 -24.40 21.19
CA PRO A 777 -7.01 -24.98 21.38
C PRO A 777 -7.01 -26.50 21.22
N PRO A 778 -7.89 -27.25 21.91
CA PRO A 778 -8.06 -28.68 21.69
C PRO A 778 -8.28 -29.02 20.21
N GLY A 779 -7.69 -30.12 19.74
CA GLY A 779 -7.72 -30.52 18.32
C GLY A 779 -6.69 -29.85 17.43
N SER A 780 -5.90 -28.91 17.97
CA SER A 780 -4.81 -28.24 17.24
C SER A 780 -3.63 -29.17 16.97
N ARG A 781 -2.95 -28.95 15.84
CA ARG A 781 -1.76 -29.69 15.41
C ARG A 781 -0.64 -28.72 15.11
N ILE A 782 0.50 -28.89 15.75
CA ILE A 782 1.69 -28.09 15.54
C ILE A 782 2.80 -29.03 15.11
N THR A 783 3.35 -28.81 13.92
CA THR A 783 4.32 -29.72 13.31
C THR A 783 5.54 -28.94 12.87
N VAL A 784 6.71 -29.34 13.36
CA VAL A 784 8.02 -28.95 12.81
C VAL A 784 8.61 -30.18 12.15
N VAL A 785 8.84 -30.13 10.85
CA VAL A 785 9.21 -31.31 10.07
C VAL A 785 10.22 -31.02 8.97
N ASP A 786 11.05 -32.00 8.63
CA ASP A 786 12.01 -31.93 7.51
C ASP A 786 12.92 -30.67 7.57
N SER A 787 13.22 -30.20 8.78
CA SER A 787 13.86 -28.89 9.01
C SER A 787 15.31 -29.04 9.49
N VAL A 788 16.13 -28.02 9.24
CA VAL A 788 17.56 -27.98 9.62
C VAL A 788 17.82 -26.72 10.43
N LEU A 789 18.13 -26.90 11.72
CA LEU A 789 18.37 -25.82 12.68
C LEU A 789 19.79 -25.93 13.23
N ILE A 790 20.67 -25.04 12.77
CA ILE A 790 22.08 -25.02 13.16
C ILE A 790 22.40 -23.69 13.85
N ALA A 791 22.81 -23.81 15.11
CA ALA A 791 23.32 -22.71 15.90
C ALA A 791 24.87 -22.74 15.88
N GLU A 792 25.46 -22.04 14.91
CA GLU A 792 26.92 -21.81 14.83
C GLU A 792 27.41 -20.81 15.88
N LYS A 793 26.50 -19.96 16.38
CA LYS A 793 26.70 -18.96 17.42
C LYS A 793 25.48 -18.95 18.35
N HIS A 794 25.61 -18.26 19.49
CA HIS A 794 24.52 -18.07 20.44
C HIS A 794 23.25 -17.53 19.76
N VAL A 795 22.11 -18.17 20.02
CA VAL A 795 20.79 -17.83 19.49
C VAL A 795 20.14 -16.82 20.43
N ALA A 796 20.13 -15.56 20.00
CA ALA A 796 19.58 -14.46 20.78
C ALA A 796 18.07 -14.30 20.49
N TYR A 797 17.23 -15.03 21.22
CA TYR A 797 15.78 -14.84 21.16
C TYR A 797 15.33 -13.55 21.86
N ARG A 798 14.15 -13.06 21.51
CA ARG A 798 13.52 -11.91 22.18
C ARG A 798 13.34 -12.16 23.68
N GLY A 799 13.67 -11.15 24.50
CA GLY A 799 13.64 -11.25 25.97
C GLY A 799 12.28 -11.49 26.62
N ALA A 800 11.18 -11.53 25.84
CA ALA A 800 9.82 -11.72 26.35
C ALA A 800 9.52 -13.14 26.88
N TYR A 801 10.38 -14.12 26.58
CA TYR A 801 10.20 -15.53 26.95
C TYR A 801 11.06 -15.97 28.16
N GLY A 802 11.72 -15.03 28.85
CA GLY A 802 12.47 -15.33 30.08
C GLY A 802 13.59 -16.37 29.90
N LEU A 803 14.16 -16.49 28.70
CA LEU A 803 15.18 -17.50 28.39
C LEU A 803 16.54 -17.19 29.04
N GLY A 804 16.73 -15.96 29.53
CA GLY A 804 18.00 -15.54 30.14
C GLY A 804 19.16 -15.72 29.16
N ASP A 805 20.24 -16.35 29.61
CA ASP A 805 21.41 -16.67 28.79
C ASP A 805 21.27 -18.01 28.03
N ALA A 806 20.15 -18.72 28.17
CA ALA A 806 19.94 -20.01 27.51
C ALA A 806 19.86 -19.82 25.99
N SER A 807 20.65 -20.60 25.27
CA SER A 807 20.59 -20.66 23.81
C SER A 807 20.21 -22.05 23.35
N ALA A 808 19.18 -22.11 22.50
CA ALA A 808 18.72 -23.35 21.89
C ALA A 808 18.31 -23.16 20.43
N CYS A 809 18.41 -24.22 19.63
CA CYS A 809 17.99 -24.16 18.23
C CYS A 809 16.47 -24.17 18.07
N LEU A 810 15.79 -25.00 18.90
CA LEU A 810 14.35 -25.09 18.99
C LEU A 810 13.91 -24.91 20.45
N VAL A 811 13.05 -23.94 20.71
CA VAL A 811 12.49 -23.64 22.03
C VAL A 811 11.00 -23.92 22.02
N VAL A 812 10.55 -24.72 22.99
CA VAL A 812 9.13 -24.96 23.27
C VAL A 812 8.82 -24.34 24.63
N HIS A 813 8.08 -23.24 24.64
CA HIS A 813 7.91 -22.41 25.84
C HIS A 813 6.47 -22.43 26.36
N SER A 814 6.26 -22.94 27.58
CA SER A 814 4.97 -22.98 28.28
C SER A 814 3.85 -23.62 27.46
N VAL A 815 4.18 -24.68 26.72
CA VAL A 815 3.22 -25.39 25.88
C VAL A 815 2.47 -26.43 26.71
N ASN A 816 1.18 -26.19 26.89
CA ASN A 816 0.23 -27.13 27.48
C ASN A 816 -0.66 -27.72 26.37
N LEU A 817 -0.58 -29.03 26.19
CA LEU A 817 -1.25 -29.78 25.13
C LEU A 817 -2.50 -30.48 25.71
N THR A 818 -3.63 -29.78 25.69
CA THR A 818 -4.93 -30.34 26.10
C THR A 818 -5.70 -30.79 24.87
N GLY A 819 -5.62 -32.08 24.52
CA GLY A 819 -6.20 -32.61 23.28
C GLY A 819 -5.55 -32.07 22.01
N SER A 820 -4.35 -31.50 22.12
CA SER A 820 -3.56 -30.94 21.02
C SER A 820 -2.28 -31.74 20.83
N VAL A 821 -1.69 -31.65 19.64
CA VAL A 821 -0.52 -32.44 19.27
C VAL A 821 0.62 -31.53 18.84
N LEU A 822 1.80 -31.73 19.42
CA LEU A 822 3.07 -31.16 18.95
C LEU A 822 3.94 -32.29 18.37
N THR A 823 4.31 -32.14 17.11
CA THR A 823 5.15 -33.11 16.38
C THR A 823 6.46 -32.44 15.96
N ILE A 824 7.59 -33.07 16.28
CA ILE A 824 8.91 -32.71 15.79
C ILE A 824 9.43 -33.93 15.03
N ALA A 825 9.45 -33.85 13.69
CA ALA A 825 9.77 -35.01 12.86
C ALA A 825 10.90 -34.75 11.86
N ARG A 826 11.77 -35.74 11.60
CA ARG A 826 12.85 -35.67 10.58
C ARG A 826 13.60 -34.33 10.58
N THR A 827 13.89 -33.82 11.77
CA THR A 827 14.48 -32.50 11.97
C THR A 827 15.90 -32.67 12.47
N HIS A 828 16.85 -31.99 11.84
CA HIS A 828 18.25 -32.01 12.24
C HIS A 828 18.60 -30.75 13.02
N VAL A 829 19.13 -30.93 14.21
CA VAL A 829 19.49 -29.85 15.14
C VAL A 829 20.96 -29.97 15.47
N ALA A 830 21.74 -28.93 15.19
CA ALA A 830 23.17 -28.91 15.51
C ALA A 830 23.55 -27.63 16.27
N ALA A 831 24.08 -27.78 17.47
CA ALA A 831 24.64 -26.67 18.24
C ALA A 831 26.15 -26.82 18.36
N VAL A 832 26.91 -25.89 17.76
CA VAL A 832 28.35 -26.05 17.54
C VAL A 832 29.19 -25.41 18.66
N PHE A 833 28.57 -24.67 19.58
CA PHE A 833 29.25 -24.05 20.72
C PHE A 833 28.85 -24.72 22.05
N ARG A 834 29.68 -24.56 23.07
CA ARG A 834 29.48 -25.17 24.40
C ARG A 834 28.25 -24.61 25.09
N ASP A 835 27.65 -25.44 25.96
CA ASP A 835 26.47 -25.11 26.78
C ASP A 835 25.17 -24.82 26.02
N ALA A 836 25.16 -24.92 24.69
CA ALA A 836 23.91 -24.82 23.96
C ALA A 836 23.03 -26.07 24.12
N VAL A 837 21.73 -25.86 23.94
CA VAL A 837 20.72 -26.91 23.96
C VAL A 837 20.22 -27.14 22.54
N GLY A 838 20.03 -28.39 22.13
CA GLY A 838 19.39 -28.69 20.85
C GLY A 838 17.93 -28.25 20.86
N VAL A 839 17.13 -28.94 21.69
CA VAL A 839 15.71 -28.67 21.92
C VAL A 839 15.47 -28.36 23.40
N LEU A 840 14.93 -27.17 23.68
CA LEU A 840 14.72 -26.68 25.04
C LEU A 840 13.23 -26.52 25.34
N PHE A 841 12.73 -27.22 26.36
CA PHE A 841 11.39 -27.07 26.90
C PHE A 841 11.42 -26.22 28.16
N VAL A 842 10.87 -25.00 28.06
CA VAL A 842 10.78 -24.03 29.15
C VAL A 842 9.36 -24.04 29.71
N GLY A 843 9.21 -24.06 31.04
CA GLY A 843 7.91 -24.19 31.70
C GLY A 843 7.37 -25.63 31.80
N GLY A 844 8.13 -26.61 31.29
CA GLY A 844 7.78 -28.03 31.35
C GLY A 844 6.86 -28.48 30.20
N VAL A 845 6.44 -29.75 30.26
CA VAL A 845 5.53 -30.34 29.28
C VAL A 845 4.30 -30.87 30.02
N ALA A 846 3.14 -30.27 29.75
CA ALA A 846 1.86 -30.72 30.30
C ALA A 846 0.99 -31.25 29.16
N LEU A 847 0.51 -32.49 29.30
CA LEU A 847 -0.38 -33.15 28.36
C LEU A 847 -1.61 -33.68 29.09
N SER A 848 -2.79 -33.35 28.57
CA SER A 848 -4.06 -33.84 29.10
C SER A 848 -5.04 -34.13 27.98
N SER A 849 -6.10 -34.90 28.27
CA SER A 849 -7.21 -35.15 27.34
C SER A 849 -6.75 -35.65 25.96
N ARG A 850 -5.90 -36.68 25.93
CA ARG A 850 -5.26 -37.24 24.72
C ARG A 850 -4.31 -36.27 24.01
N GLY A 851 -3.63 -35.39 24.75
CA GLY A 851 -2.54 -34.58 24.22
C GLY A 851 -1.33 -35.43 23.85
N ALA A 852 -0.55 -35.00 22.86
CA ALA A 852 0.64 -35.75 22.43
C ALA A 852 1.83 -34.87 22.09
N LEU A 853 3.01 -35.25 22.59
CA LEU A 853 4.31 -34.78 22.12
C LEU A 853 4.98 -35.94 21.39
N TYR A 854 5.11 -35.82 20.08
CA TYR A 854 5.67 -36.85 19.21
C TYR A 854 6.98 -36.35 18.59
N VAL A 855 8.09 -37.01 18.92
CA VAL A 855 9.42 -36.72 18.40
C VAL A 855 9.88 -37.94 17.60
N ASP A 856 10.08 -37.78 16.30
CA ASP A 856 10.28 -38.90 15.37
C ASP A 856 11.36 -38.59 14.32
N GLY A 857 12.48 -39.31 14.29
CA GLY A 857 13.57 -38.92 13.39
C GLY A 857 14.25 -37.62 13.78
N LEU A 858 14.29 -37.27 15.07
CA LEU A 858 15.04 -36.11 15.55
C LEU A 858 16.53 -36.48 15.62
N SER A 859 17.35 -35.77 14.86
CA SER A 859 18.81 -35.90 14.92
C SER A 859 19.37 -34.68 15.63
N VAL A 860 19.98 -34.86 16.80
CA VAL A 860 20.56 -33.76 17.58
C VAL A 860 22.05 -33.99 17.80
N GLN A 861 22.84 -32.99 17.45
CA GLN A 861 24.27 -32.94 17.78
C GLN A 861 24.56 -31.67 18.58
N THR A 862 25.25 -31.82 19.71
CA THR A 862 25.75 -30.67 20.48
C THR A 862 27.23 -30.82 20.78
N ALA A 863 27.89 -29.73 21.15
CA ALA A 863 29.29 -29.74 21.59
C ALA A 863 29.38 -30.00 23.11
N LEU A 864 28.99 -31.22 23.54
CA LEU A 864 28.87 -31.62 24.96
C LEU A 864 27.79 -30.84 25.73
N GLY A 865 26.81 -30.30 25.01
CA GLY A 865 25.64 -29.62 25.57
C GLY A 865 24.48 -30.59 25.84
N LEU A 866 23.28 -30.06 26.13
CA LEU A 866 22.09 -30.90 26.30
C LEU A 866 21.39 -31.08 24.95
N CYS A 867 21.15 -32.31 24.53
CA CYS A 867 20.42 -32.57 23.28
C CYS A 867 18.96 -32.10 23.43
N VAL A 868 18.22 -32.68 24.38
CA VAL A 868 16.86 -32.30 24.73
C VAL A 868 16.80 -32.01 26.23
N SER A 869 16.47 -30.78 26.62
CA SER A 869 16.31 -30.39 28.02
C SER A 869 14.88 -29.98 28.34
N VAL A 870 14.32 -30.51 29.42
CA VAL A 870 13.08 -30.07 30.04
C VAL A 870 13.40 -29.44 31.38
N GLU A 871 13.33 -28.11 31.46
CA GLU A 871 13.77 -27.35 32.63
C GLU A 871 12.85 -27.47 33.85
N SER A 872 11.57 -27.81 33.62
CA SER A 872 10.60 -28.10 34.67
C SER A 872 10.25 -29.59 34.63
N GLY A 873 8.97 -29.97 34.82
CA GLY A 873 8.55 -31.36 34.83
C GLY A 873 7.85 -31.81 33.54
N VAL A 874 7.49 -33.09 33.51
CA VAL A 874 6.58 -33.68 32.51
C VAL A 874 5.36 -34.21 33.23
N ALA A 875 4.17 -33.76 32.85
CA ALA A 875 2.90 -34.24 33.39
C ALA A 875 2.02 -34.75 32.24
N ALA A 876 1.79 -36.06 32.16
CA ALA A 876 0.95 -36.68 31.13
C ALA A 876 -0.24 -37.39 31.78
N SER A 877 -1.45 -37.01 31.37
CA SER A 877 -2.70 -37.52 31.93
C SER A 877 -3.79 -37.75 30.87
N GLY A 878 -4.79 -38.57 31.19
CA GLY A 878 -5.99 -38.72 30.35
C GLY A 878 -5.72 -39.32 28.96
N GLY A 879 -4.91 -40.37 28.89
CA GLY A 879 -4.59 -41.05 27.62
C GLY A 879 -3.59 -40.28 26.76
N SER A 880 -2.71 -39.48 27.37
CA SER A 880 -1.71 -38.68 26.66
C SER A 880 -0.42 -39.46 26.40
N VAL A 881 0.41 -38.97 25.48
CA VAL A 881 1.66 -39.66 25.08
C VAL A 881 2.82 -38.68 24.90
N VAL A 882 3.97 -39.01 25.48
CA VAL A 882 5.26 -38.43 25.13
C VAL A 882 6.10 -39.52 24.48
N ALA A 883 6.48 -39.36 23.21
CA ALA A 883 7.21 -40.38 22.47
C ALA A 883 8.43 -39.79 21.77
N PHE A 884 9.57 -40.46 21.93
CA PHE A 884 10.78 -40.31 21.14
C PHE A 884 10.98 -41.59 20.34
N VAL A 885 11.04 -41.48 19.02
CA VAL A 885 11.05 -42.60 18.08
C VAL A 885 12.14 -42.36 17.03
N ASP A 886 12.90 -43.40 16.68
CA ASP A 886 13.85 -43.40 15.56
C ASP A 886 14.77 -42.15 15.56
N SER A 887 15.25 -41.75 16.74
CA SER A 887 15.96 -40.48 16.96
C SER A 887 17.41 -40.70 17.37
N ASP A 888 18.31 -39.83 16.89
CA ASP A 888 19.76 -39.95 17.04
C ASP A 888 20.32 -38.77 17.84
N PHE A 889 21.10 -39.06 18.88
CA PHE A 889 21.64 -38.06 19.79
C PHE A 889 23.15 -38.24 19.88
N LEU A 890 23.91 -37.23 19.44
CA LEU A 890 25.35 -37.29 19.28
C LEU A 890 26.09 -36.22 20.09
N LEU A 891 27.14 -36.64 20.81
CA LEU A 891 28.07 -35.76 21.54
C LEU A 891 27.39 -34.86 22.58
N CYS A 892 26.28 -35.32 23.16
CA CYS A 892 25.54 -34.58 24.18
C CYS A 892 25.95 -35.01 25.59
N LYS A 893 25.88 -34.10 26.56
CA LYS A 893 25.97 -34.46 27.98
C LYS A 893 24.88 -35.47 28.35
N HIS A 894 23.64 -35.16 27.96
CA HIS A 894 22.49 -36.06 28.02
C HIS A 894 21.71 -35.98 26.71
N ALA A 895 21.19 -37.12 26.24
CA ALA A 895 20.27 -37.15 25.10
C ALA A 895 18.93 -36.50 25.48
N VAL A 896 18.34 -36.92 26.60
CA VAL A 896 17.12 -36.35 27.17
C VAL A 896 17.30 -36.12 28.66
N SER A 897 17.15 -34.87 29.12
CA SER A 897 17.20 -34.53 30.55
C SER A 897 15.93 -33.83 31.01
N VAL A 898 15.39 -34.24 32.15
CA VAL A 898 14.23 -33.61 32.79
C VAL A 898 14.62 -33.20 34.21
N ARG A 899 14.55 -31.90 34.51
CA ARG A 899 14.95 -31.35 35.81
C ARG A 899 13.89 -31.52 36.89
N GLY A 900 12.62 -31.34 36.54
CA GLY A 900 11.48 -31.47 37.44
C GLY A 900 10.89 -32.88 37.49
N ALA A 901 9.81 -33.03 38.27
CA ALA A 901 9.14 -34.32 38.44
C ALA A 901 8.45 -34.78 37.16
N VAL A 902 8.44 -36.10 36.94
CA VAL A 902 7.71 -36.75 35.85
C VAL A 902 6.52 -37.49 36.46
N SER A 903 5.31 -37.09 36.07
CA SER A 903 4.06 -37.70 36.53
C SER A 903 3.25 -38.19 35.34
N VAL A 904 3.00 -39.50 35.30
CA VAL A 904 2.27 -40.17 34.22
C VAL A 904 1.08 -40.90 34.83
N SER A 905 -0.13 -40.53 34.42
CA SER A 905 -1.38 -41.13 34.91
C SER A 905 -2.28 -41.54 33.75
N GLY A 906 -2.58 -42.85 33.63
CA GLY A 906 -3.29 -43.42 32.48
C GLY A 906 -2.73 -42.99 31.13
N SER A 907 -1.41 -42.85 31.03
CA SER A 907 -0.70 -42.24 29.90
C SER A 907 0.64 -42.94 29.66
N ALA A 908 1.37 -42.58 28.60
CA ALA A 908 2.62 -43.24 28.25
C ALA A 908 3.78 -42.26 28.00
N VAL A 909 4.97 -42.66 28.45
CA VAL A 909 6.26 -42.07 28.06
C VAL A 909 7.08 -43.15 27.38
N VAL A 910 7.55 -42.87 26.16
CA VAL A 910 8.08 -43.89 25.25
C VAL A 910 9.38 -43.40 24.61
N LEU A 911 10.42 -44.23 24.66
CA LEU A 911 11.68 -44.08 23.93
C LEU A 911 11.91 -45.34 23.10
N VAL A 912 11.86 -45.23 21.77
CA VAL A 912 11.85 -46.38 20.87
C VAL A 912 12.84 -46.20 19.73
N ARG A 913 13.70 -47.21 19.52
CA ARG A 913 14.64 -47.26 18.39
C ARG A 913 15.52 -46.01 18.27
N SER A 914 15.96 -45.45 19.40
CA SER A 914 16.83 -44.28 19.42
C SER A 914 18.30 -44.67 19.66
N GLU A 915 19.22 -43.93 19.04
CA GLU A 915 20.66 -44.08 19.25
C GLU A 915 21.20 -42.93 20.11
N PHE A 916 21.87 -43.30 21.20
CA PHE A 916 22.53 -42.39 22.14
C PHE A 916 24.03 -42.57 21.99
N SER A 917 24.64 -41.78 21.11
CA SER A 917 26.02 -41.91 20.71
C SER A 917 26.95 -40.87 21.34
N SER A 918 27.99 -41.37 21.99
CA SER A 918 29.04 -40.58 22.64
C SER A 918 28.51 -39.58 23.65
N THR A 919 27.52 -39.98 24.47
CA THR A 919 27.05 -39.11 25.55
C THR A 919 28.05 -39.02 26.69
N GLU A 920 28.28 -37.83 27.24
CA GLU A 920 29.27 -37.62 28.32
C GLU A 920 28.80 -38.23 29.64
N GLU A 921 27.51 -38.15 29.94
CA GLU A 921 26.89 -38.75 31.12
C GLU A 921 25.77 -39.73 30.68
N TYR A 922 24.58 -39.64 31.27
CA TYR A 922 23.46 -40.56 30.99
C TYR A 922 22.77 -40.23 29.67
N ALA A 923 22.25 -41.23 28.95
CA ALA A 923 21.38 -40.95 27.81
C ALA A 923 20.08 -40.25 28.26
N VAL A 924 19.38 -40.83 29.24
CA VAL A 924 18.18 -40.24 29.83
C VAL A 924 18.41 -39.94 31.30
N ALA A 925 18.25 -38.68 31.70
CA ALA A 925 18.46 -38.23 33.07
C ALA A 925 17.20 -37.57 33.66
N PHE A 926 16.65 -38.16 34.72
CA PHE A 926 15.59 -37.58 35.54
C PHE A 926 16.19 -37.08 36.86
N TYR A 927 16.17 -35.77 37.10
CA TYR A 927 16.73 -35.19 38.33
C TYR A 927 15.74 -35.13 39.50
N SER A 928 14.51 -35.60 39.29
CA SER A 928 13.45 -35.63 40.30
C SER A 928 12.73 -36.98 40.30
N THR A 929 11.61 -37.08 41.02
CA THR A 929 10.81 -38.30 41.10
C THR A 929 10.10 -38.59 39.78
N VAL A 930 9.92 -39.89 39.51
CA VAL A 930 9.14 -40.38 38.38
C VAL A 930 7.98 -41.21 38.94
N SER A 931 6.74 -40.79 38.72
CA SER A 931 5.54 -41.49 39.19
C SER A 931 4.70 -42.00 38.03
N LEU A 932 4.41 -43.30 38.05
CA LEU A 932 3.54 -43.99 37.10
C LEU A 932 2.31 -44.50 37.83
N ALA A 933 1.12 -44.01 37.48
CA ALA A 933 -0.14 -44.40 38.11
C ALA A 933 -1.23 -44.70 37.07
N GLY A 934 -2.30 -45.37 37.50
CA GLY A 934 -3.53 -45.48 36.71
C GLY A 934 -3.38 -46.24 35.39
N GLY A 935 -2.57 -47.29 35.32
CA GLY A 935 -2.35 -48.04 34.08
C GLY A 935 -1.33 -47.39 33.13
N SER A 936 -0.43 -46.57 33.65
CA SER A 936 0.57 -45.87 32.83
C SER A 936 1.68 -46.79 32.33
N MET A 937 2.43 -46.31 31.34
CA MET A 937 3.59 -47.02 30.79
C MET A 937 4.81 -46.12 30.64
N LEU A 938 5.96 -46.59 31.13
CA LEU A 938 7.27 -46.10 30.71
C LEU A 938 7.91 -47.20 29.86
N LEU A 939 8.12 -46.94 28.57
CA LEU A 939 8.66 -47.90 27.62
C LEU A 939 9.99 -47.41 27.06
N ALA A 940 11.04 -48.21 27.20
CA ALA A 940 12.30 -48.08 26.47
C ALA A 940 12.49 -49.34 25.62
N LYS A 941 12.44 -49.21 24.29
CA LYS A 941 12.50 -50.37 23.40
C LYS A 941 13.40 -50.16 22.19
N GLY A 942 14.38 -51.05 22.00
CA GLY A 942 15.23 -51.02 20.81
C GLY A 942 16.26 -49.89 20.81
N ASN A 943 16.54 -49.28 21.96
CA ASN A 943 17.49 -48.16 22.02
C ASN A 943 18.93 -48.66 22.16
N VAL A 944 19.89 -47.86 21.70
CA VAL A 944 21.32 -48.14 21.79
C VAL A 944 21.99 -47.02 22.57
N HIS A 945 22.77 -47.37 23.60
CA HIS A 945 23.60 -46.44 24.38
C HIS A 945 25.05 -46.89 24.31
N ASP A 946 25.86 -46.19 23.52
CA ASP A 946 27.29 -46.52 23.37
C ASP A 946 28.18 -45.79 24.40
N GLY A 947 27.59 -44.95 25.25
CA GLY A 947 28.27 -44.23 26.31
C GLY A 947 28.94 -45.19 27.30
N VAL A 948 30.22 -44.93 27.58
CA VAL A 948 31.05 -45.76 28.50
C VAL A 948 31.19 -45.16 29.90
N SER A 949 30.75 -43.92 30.09
CA SER A 949 30.94 -43.15 31.32
C SER A 949 29.85 -43.42 32.36
N LYS A 950 28.60 -43.56 31.91
CA LYS A 950 27.41 -43.63 32.76
C LYS A 950 26.32 -44.50 32.14
N GLU A 951 25.41 -44.97 33.00
CA GLU A 951 24.30 -45.85 32.63
C GLU A 951 23.35 -45.18 31.63
N MET A 952 22.54 -45.98 30.92
CA MET A 952 21.62 -45.46 29.91
C MET A 952 20.53 -44.57 30.52
N LEU A 953 19.91 -44.99 31.62
CA LEU A 953 18.84 -44.23 32.28
C LEU A 953 19.16 -44.00 33.75
N HIS A 954 19.11 -42.75 34.16
CA HIS A 954 19.29 -42.33 35.54
C HIS A 954 18.06 -41.62 36.07
N ALA A 955 17.71 -41.92 37.33
CA ALA A 955 16.75 -41.16 38.09
C ALA A 955 17.32 -40.86 39.48
N ALA A 956 17.49 -39.57 39.79
CA ALA A 956 17.95 -39.11 41.10
C ALA A 956 16.87 -39.31 42.17
N GLY A 957 15.60 -39.15 41.80
CA GLY A 957 14.46 -39.43 42.66
C GLY A 957 13.97 -40.87 42.57
N ALA A 958 13.08 -41.26 43.50
CA ALA A 958 12.42 -42.55 43.44
C ALA A 958 11.52 -42.67 42.20
N VAL A 959 11.63 -43.81 41.52
CA VAL A 959 10.73 -44.23 40.44
C VAL A 959 9.64 -45.09 41.06
N THR A 960 8.43 -44.54 41.13
CA THR A 960 7.27 -45.21 41.74
C THR A 960 6.31 -45.69 40.65
N ALA A 961 5.82 -46.91 40.77
CA ALA A 961 4.79 -47.43 39.89
C ALA A 961 3.66 -48.10 40.68
N ALA A 962 2.42 -47.69 40.39
CA ALA A 962 1.21 -48.25 40.94
C ALA A 962 0.25 -48.66 39.81
N GLY A 963 -0.08 -49.95 39.74
CA GLY A 963 -0.90 -50.48 38.65
C GLY A 963 -0.39 -50.14 37.25
N SER A 964 0.93 -49.95 37.08
CA SER A 964 1.55 -49.37 35.88
C SER A 964 2.77 -50.20 35.44
N THR A 965 3.21 -50.03 34.19
CA THR A 965 4.25 -50.86 33.59
C THR A 965 5.52 -50.06 33.29
N LEU A 966 6.67 -50.54 33.76
CA LEU A 966 7.98 -50.18 33.23
C LEU A 966 8.42 -51.30 32.28
N SER A 967 8.81 -50.95 31.06
CA SER A 967 9.21 -51.94 30.06
C SER A 967 10.52 -51.57 29.38
N PHE A 968 11.49 -52.48 29.44
CA PHE A 968 12.80 -52.35 28.82
C PHE A 968 13.03 -53.55 27.89
N VAL A 969 12.93 -53.35 26.58
CA VAL A 969 12.94 -54.47 25.62
C VAL A 969 13.92 -54.20 24.48
N ARG A 970 14.86 -55.12 24.24
CA ARG A 970 15.83 -55.02 23.12
C ARG A 970 16.72 -53.77 23.17
N ASN A 971 17.01 -53.23 24.34
CA ASN A 971 17.96 -52.13 24.46
C ASN A 971 19.38 -52.69 24.52
N ARG A 972 20.36 -51.91 24.05
CA ARG A 972 21.78 -52.25 24.08
C ARG A 972 22.55 -51.17 24.80
N ALA A 973 23.39 -51.54 25.76
CA ALA A 973 24.28 -50.64 26.48
C ALA A 973 25.69 -51.21 26.61
N VAL A 974 26.70 -50.35 26.54
CA VAL A 974 28.10 -50.77 26.69
C VAL A 974 28.45 -51.10 28.13
N LEU A 975 27.83 -50.45 29.11
CA LEU A 975 28.02 -50.77 30.53
C LEU A 975 27.22 -52.01 30.95
N PRO A 976 27.74 -52.81 31.90
CA PRO A 976 26.97 -53.92 32.49
C PRO A 976 25.69 -53.46 33.20
N ARG A 977 25.68 -52.22 33.71
CA ARG A 977 24.51 -51.59 34.32
C ARG A 977 23.83 -50.66 33.33
N MET A 978 22.54 -50.91 33.07
CA MET A 978 21.73 -50.06 32.18
C MET A 978 20.98 -48.96 32.93
N LEU A 979 20.62 -49.19 34.19
CA LEU A 979 19.74 -48.33 34.98
C LEU A 979 20.43 -47.91 36.29
N SER A 980 20.34 -46.63 36.61
CA SER A 980 20.83 -46.04 37.86
C SER A 980 19.67 -45.31 38.55
N LEU A 981 18.83 -46.07 39.27
CA LEU A 981 17.59 -45.56 39.88
C LEU A 981 17.14 -46.38 41.09
N SER A 982 16.33 -45.77 41.95
CA SER A 982 15.63 -46.45 43.05
C SER A 982 14.19 -46.75 42.63
N LEU A 983 13.82 -48.04 42.54
CA LEU A 983 12.50 -48.48 42.09
C LEU A 983 11.60 -48.88 43.27
N SER A 984 10.37 -48.35 43.31
CA SER A 984 9.33 -48.70 44.28
C SER A 984 8.06 -49.12 43.55
N LEU A 985 7.83 -50.45 43.50
CA LEU A 985 6.68 -51.06 42.84
C LEU A 985 5.60 -51.36 43.89
N SER A 986 4.38 -50.88 43.68
CA SER A 986 3.22 -51.27 44.49
C SER A 986 2.34 -52.30 43.77
N ALA A 987 1.23 -52.72 44.39
CA ALA A 987 0.36 -53.76 43.85
C ALA A 987 -0.10 -53.45 42.41
N GLY A 988 -0.02 -54.46 41.55
CA GLY A 988 -0.37 -54.35 40.13
C GLY A 988 0.67 -53.66 39.24
N ALA A 989 1.80 -53.21 39.78
CA ALA A 989 2.89 -52.71 38.96
C ALA A 989 3.66 -53.86 38.30
N HIS A 990 4.16 -53.61 37.09
CA HIS A 990 4.92 -54.60 36.32
C HIS A 990 6.24 -54.02 35.83
N LEU A 991 7.34 -54.73 36.08
CA LEU A 991 8.62 -54.52 35.41
C LEU A 991 8.77 -55.61 34.34
N ARG A 992 8.80 -55.22 33.06
CA ARG A 992 8.92 -56.14 31.93
C ARG A 992 10.26 -55.92 31.23
N VAL A 993 11.10 -56.93 31.25
CA VAL A 993 12.42 -56.89 30.61
C VAL A 993 12.57 -58.06 29.64
N ALA A 994 13.13 -57.81 28.46
CA ALA A 994 13.36 -58.88 27.48
C ALA A 994 14.46 -58.51 26.46
N CYS A 995 15.36 -59.46 26.18
CA CYS A 995 16.34 -59.39 25.09
C CYS A 995 17.25 -58.14 25.13
N ASN A 996 17.56 -57.58 26.29
CA ASN A 996 18.51 -56.47 26.39
C ASN A 996 19.96 -56.99 26.35
N ASP A 997 20.89 -56.17 25.87
CA ASP A 997 22.33 -56.43 25.86
C ASP A 997 23.02 -55.37 26.72
N ALA A 998 23.73 -55.80 27.76
CA ALA A 998 24.45 -54.93 28.68
C ALA A 998 25.87 -55.47 28.88
N GLY A 999 26.89 -54.61 28.72
CA GLY A 999 28.28 -55.07 28.86
C GLY A 999 28.73 -56.04 27.76
N GLY A 1000 28.04 -56.06 26.62
CA GLY A 1000 28.27 -57.02 25.53
C GLY A 1000 27.70 -58.42 25.80
N ARG A 1001 26.82 -58.57 26.79
CA ARG A 1001 26.12 -59.81 27.12
C ARG A 1001 24.62 -59.62 26.98
N VAL A 1002 23.97 -60.52 26.24
CA VAL A 1002 22.52 -60.61 26.17
C VAL A 1002 21.97 -61.14 27.50
N LEU A 1003 21.09 -60.37 28.13
CA LEU A 1003 20.42 -60.69 29.38
C LEU A 1003 19.18 -61.57 29.12
N SER A 1004 19.15 -62.73 29.77
CA SER A 1004 18.22 -63.83 29.53
C SER A 1004 17.50 -64.32 30.80
N THR A 1005 18.10 -64.17 31.99
CA THR A 1005 17.48 -64.61 33.26
C THR A 1005 17.15 -63.45 34.19
N ALA A 1006 16.25 -63.68 35.15
CA ALA A 1006 15.86 -62.66 36.13
C ALA A 1006 17.04 -62.27 37.04
N GLU A 1007 17.92 -63.21 37.38
CA GLU A 1007 19.12 -62.93 38.18
C GLU A 1007 20.09 -62.02 37.43
N GLU A 1008 20.24 -62.21 36.11
CA GLU A 1008 21.08 -61.35 35.26
C GLU A 1008 20.56 -59.91 35.18
N TYR A 1009 19.24 -59.71 35.20
CA TYR A 1009 18.63 -58.36 35.25
C TYR A 1009 18.68 -57.72 36.64
N ALA A 1010 18.70 -58.54 37.70
CA ALA A 1010 18.74 -58.07 39.07
C ALA A 1010 20.16 -57.67 39.52
N ALA A 1011 21.19 -58.32 38.95
CA ALA A 1011 22.60 -57.98 39.12
C ALA A 1011 22.96 -56.67 38.41
#